data_AF-A0A1I0R2G6-F1
#
_entry.id   AF-A0A1I0R2G6-F1
#
_cell.length_a   1.000
_cell.length_b   1.000
_cell.length_c   1.000
_cell.angle_alpha   90.00
_cell.angle_beta   90.00
_cell.angle_gamma   90.00
#
_symmetry.space_group_name_H-M   'P 1'
#
loop_
_entity.id
_entity.type
_entity.pdbx_description
1 polymer ?
#
loop_
_entity_poly.entity_id
_entity_poly.type
_entity_poly.pdbx_seq_one_letter_code
_entity_poly.pdbx_strand_id
1 'polypeptide(L)'
;MKKDYKLLGPVSLTDRKSRYIAAALLLVVLLAILITNFGAFKDTRIATCVGTRTERTGIMTAEPLVQRFVPRGKVIEYIEIHFADCITDEGEIVFTIENNKGEELYREVIPMSELSGDVYYRFELDDFQVKKGGTYYFKVLAQGMPNWDAPKLWLSNNVKDEVKDVVFRTQPYDKRLQTNTEIGYAQFHYTAFAVSLGCILLSVGTVLLKLNISAEKRRKICYLIMLLMPLIMYMIVESLNNGSVFKKTPIVWIINYILYFAIYCMFFAITNRLRFTVLFSNTLIFLIALTNFYKLEFRGEPFTLSDFAQLRTAVNVSSEYDFSLRYMIICMGCIFLLVTAVVSRFRYSIRKVRYRLMLGGVTVVVGTLLVAALFNTDRYSASKDSLMKRLGIVNNIWNQPKNFTDNGVLVAITMNAKYLTVETPAVYNIENLDHVVEDVHDNYGVNLLTGEPLTQMQRTDVLVPGERMPNIICIMDESYCDFSQFDNIEMTKEYSPFMDSLCDNPNVIRGDLYVSTYGGGTANSEFEFLTGNTMVGMPAGSIPYQQYLSGETGCVPRTLHNLGYRTVAIHPYLGSGWNRPLVYESMAFDEFLDIESFPDAEYIRSYVSDACSFDKVIDVYEDNRDNGDGSPIFIFNVTMQNHGSYSKSYTNFEPDVFLASDPGAYPEAEQYFSVARNTDDAIRDLVTYFSNCDEPTVICFFGDHLPSFHDGFYEMELGVNDTADLTPEQMQKLYMTDYFVWANYPVSMPDIERVSLNYLSTIVMQVAGIPLTEYQLFLTNMYGEYPVLTTAGIRDMNGNYLGGTEILEGVDIWNYYTVLEYNNVFGDDERYAPVFDWPLGTAELLDPETVSGNSTEEVDALPPETSTEHTIQTEESEVG
;
A
#
# COMPACT_ATOMS: atom_id res chain seq x y z
N MET A 1 22.22 58.06 16.85
CA MET A 1 23.17 56.96 16.57
C MET A 1 22.38 55.74 16.10
N LYS A 2 22.17 55.61 14.78
CA LYS A 2 21.66 54.36 14.18
C LYS A 2 22.88 53.49 13.88
N LYS A 3 22.97 52.31 14.49
CA LYS A 3 23.98 51.30 14.17
C LYS A 3 23.47 50.49 12.98
N ASP A 4 24.17 50.62 11.85
CA ASP A 4 23.95 49.82 10.66
C ASP A 4 24.34 48.35 10.92
N TYR A 5 23.36 47.46 10.88
CA TYR A 5 23.61 46.03 10.65
C TYR A 5 24.00 45.86 9.18
N LYS A 6 25.30 45.64 8.93
CA LYS A 6 25.77 45.15 7.63
C LYS A 6 25.27 43.72 7.44
N LEU A 7 24.17 43.56 6.70
CA LEU A 7 23.85 42.32 6.01
C LEU A 7 25.08 41.88 5.20
N LEU A 8 25.57 40.68 5.48
CA LEU A 8 26.61 40.01 4.69
C LEU A 8 26.11 39.87 3.25
N GLY A 9 26.56 40.76 2.37
CA GLY A 9 26.33 40.63 0.93
C GLY A 9 26.93 39.33 0.38
N PRO A 10 26.43 38.82 -0.76
CA PRO A 10 26.88 37.56 -1.34
C PRO A 10 28.39 37.56 -1.54
N VAL A 11 29.07 36.57 -0.96
CA VAL A 11 30.53 36.39 -1.07
C VAL A 11 30.90 36.27 -2.55
N SER A 12 31.50 37.33 -3.09
CA SER A 12 32.05 37.31 -4.44
C SER A 12 33.23 36.33 -4.47
N LEU A 13 33.06 35.19 -5.14
CA LEU A 13 34.09 34.16 -5.41
C LEU A 13 35.25 34.67 -6.31
N THR A 14 35.43 35.99 -6.44
CA THR A 14 36.49 36.61 -7.25
C THR A 14 37.83 36.66 -6.52
N ASP A 15 37.82 36.81 -5.19
CA ASP A 15 39.05 36.83 -4.39
C ASP A 15 39.54 35.40 -4.03
N ARG A 16 40.87 35.25 -3.98
CA ARG A 16 41.54 33.98 -3.68
C ARG A 16 41.17 33.47 -2.29
N LYS A 17 41.15 34.35 -1.28
CA LYS A 17 40.84 33.98 0.12
C LYS A 17 39.42 33.44 0.24
N SER A 18 38.44 34.09 -0.37
CA SER A 18 37.04 33.66 -0.38
C SER A 18 36.83 32.29 -1.02
N ARG A 19 37.58 31.94 -2.08
CA ARG A 19 37.49 30.62 -2.72
C ARG A 19 38.08 29.50 -1.84
N TYR A 20 39.16 29.76 -1.12
CA TYR A 20 39.70 28.78 -0.17
C TYR A 20 38.77 28.57 1.02
N ILE A 21 38.17 29.64 1.55
CA ILE A 21 37.19 29.53 2.64
C ILE A 21 35.97 28.73 2.17
N ALA A 22 35.40 29.05 1.00
CA ALA A 22 34.27 28.31 0.45
C ALA A 22 34.60 26.84 0.17
N ALA A 23 35.78 26.55 -0.38
CA ALA A 23 36.23 25.19 -0.64
C ALA A 23 36.46 24.38 0.65
N ALA A 24 37.03 25.01 1.68
CA ALA A 24 37.24 24.39 2.98
C ALA A 24 35.91 24.09 3.69
N LEU A 25 34.97 25.04 3.69
CA LEU A 25 33.63 24.82 4.24
C LEU A 25 32.89 23.70 3.50
N LEU A 26 32.92 23.71 2.16
CA LEU A 26 32.31 22.65 1.34
C LEU A 26 32.93 21.28 1.65
N LEU A 27 34.26 21.19 1.75
CA LEU A 27 34.95 19.95 2.08
C LEU A 27 34.56 19.44 3.47
N VAL A 28 34.55 20.31 4.48
CA VAL A 28 34.21 19.94 5.86
C VAL A 28 32.78 19.43 5.94
N VAL A 29 31.81 20.14 5.34
CA VAL A 29 30.40 19.74 5.38
C VAL A 29 30.18 18.41 4.67
N LEU A 30 30.72 18.24 3.46
CA LEU A 30 30.51 17.01 2.70
C LEU A 30 31.23 15.80 3.29
N LEU A 31 32.43 15.99 3.85
CA LEU A 31 33.11 14.92 4.59
C LEU A 31 32.39 14.58 5.89
N ALA A 32 31.84 15.57 6.60
CA ALA A 32 31.04 15.31 7.80
C ALA A 32 29.84 14.42 7.46
N ILE A 33 29.07 14.76 6.42
CA ILE A 33 27.93 13.95 5.96
C ILE A 33 28.37 12.52 5.60
N LEU A 34 29.48 12.37 4.85
CA LEU A 34 29.97 11.05 4.46
C LEU A 34 30.45 10.21 5.66
N ILE A 35 31.09 10.84 6.65
CA ILE A 35 31.63 10.17 7.84
C ILE A 35 30.50 9.81 8.82
N THR A 36 29.54 10.71 9.08
CA THR A 36 28.42 10.44 9.97
C THR A 36 27.53 9.32 9.45
N ASN A 37 27.48 9.14 8.12
CA ASN A 37 26.73 8.08 7.47
C ASN A 37 27.64 6.96 6.93
N PHE A 38 28.82 6.74 7.54
CA PHE A 38 29.72 5.65 7.13
C PHE A 38 29.05 4.28 7.26
N GLY A 39 28.19 4.11 8.27
CA GLY A 39 27.41 2.89 8.48
C GLY A 39 26.52 2.53 7.31
N ALA A 40 25.97 3.51 6.59
CA ALA A 40 25.09 3.26 5.44
C ALA A 40 25.75 2.53 4.26
N PHE A 41 27.09 2.49 4.22
CA PHE A 41 27.85 1.75 3.21
C PHE A 41 28.18 0.32 3.64
N LYS A 42 27.86 -0.06 4.88
CA LYS A 42 27.86 -1.45 5.34
C LYS A 42 26.50 -2.06 5.01
N ASP A 43 26.53 -3.28 4.51
CA ASP A 43 25.38 -4.09 4.16
C ASP A 43 25.76 -5.56 4.40
N THR A 44 24.79 -6.44 4.60
CA THR A 44 25.04 -7.86 4.88
C THR A 44 24.74 -8.67 3.63
N ARG A 45 25.79 -9.28 3.05
CA ARG A 45 25.61 -10.19 1.93
C ARG A 45 25.33 -11.58 2.46
N ILE A 46 24.15 -12.09 2.15
CA ILE A 46 23.68 -13.38 2.59
C ILE A 46 24.11 -14.50 1.63
N ALA A 47 24.57 -15.62 2.17
CA ALA A 47 24.83 -16.85 1.43
C ALA A 47 24.03 -18.03 1.99
N THR A 48 22.76 -18.11 1.58
CA THR A 48 21.87 -19.22 1.93
C THR A 48 22.31 -20.51 1.23
N CYS A 49 22.55 -21.56 2.00
CA CYS A 49 23.02 -22.87 1.56
C CYS A 49 21.97 -23.95 1.87
N VAL A 50 20.75 -23.72 1.38
CA VAL A 50 19.62 -24.64 1.50
C VAL A 50 19.28 -25.22 0.12
N GLY A 51 19.08 -26.53 0.05
CA GLY A 51 18.76 -27.24 -1.19
C GLY A 51 17.40 -27.90 -1.22
N THR A 52 16.97 -28.23 -2.44
CA THR A 52 15.62 -28.71 -2.74
C THR A 52 15.32 -30.13 -2.25
N ARG A 53 16.35 -30.89 -1.84
CA ARG A 53 16.18 -32.20 -1.19
C ARG A 53 16.81 -32.17 0.18
N THR A 54 15.99 -32.32 1.21
CA THR A 54 16.41 -32.26 2.61
C THR A 54 16.32 -33.64 3.31
N GLU A 55 17.23 -33.90 4.26
CA GLU A 55 17.14 -35.02 5.22
C GLU A 55 17.62 -34.54 6.60
N ARG A 56 17.21 -35.21 7.69
CA ARG A 56 17.66 -34.90 9.05
C ARG A 56 18.73 -35.88 9.50
N THR A 57 19.78 -35.40 10.17
CA THR A 57 20.81 -36.24 10.80
C THR A 57 21.02 -35.87 12.26
N GLY A 58 21.16 -36.85 13.15
CA GLY A 58 21.39 -36.60 14.58
C GLY A 58 22.79 -36.09 14.88
N ILE A 59 22.89 -35.07 15.73
CA ILE A 59 24.16 -34.69 16.37
C ILE A 59 24.41 -35.69 17.50
N MET A 60 25.67 -36.09 17.73
CA MET A 60 26.02 -37.01 18.82
C MET A 60 26.62 -36.25 19.99
N THR A 61 26.43 -36.75 21.22
CA THR A 61 26.96 -36.10 22.43
C THR A 61 28.43 -36.41 22.70
N ALA A 62 28.95 -37.45 22.04
CA ALA A 62 30.35 -37.85 22.11
C ALA A 62 31.20 -37.33 20.94
N GLU A 63 30.58 -36.92 19.83
CA GLU A 63 31.28 -36.57 18.59
C GLU A 63 30.61 -35.41 17.84
N PRO A 64 31.37 -34.35 17.49
CA PRO A 64 30.80 -33.23 16.76
C PRO A 64 30.46 -33.60 15.32
N LEU A 65 29.36 -33.03 14.80
CA LEU A 65 29.14 -32.91 13.36
C LEU A 65 30.08 -31.82 12.81
N VAL A 66 30.72 -32.08 11.68
CA VAL A 66 31.71 -31.16 11.09
C VAL A 66 31.30 -30.76 9.67
N GLN A 67 31.10 -29.47 9.46
CA GLN A 67 30.75 -28.89 8.18
C GLN A 67 31.91 -28.08 7.61
N ARG A 68 32.37 -28.43 6.41
CA ARG A 68 33.38 -27.66 5.68
C ARG A 68 32.74 -26.51 4.93
N PHE A 69 33.30 -25.30 5.06
CA PHE A 69 32.89 -24.15 4.27
C PHE A 69 34.09 -23.35 3.74
N VAL A 70 33.83 -22.62 2.66
CA VAL A 70 34.81 -21.78 1.96
C VAL A 70 34.25 -20.36 1.89
N PRO A 71 34.70 -19.45 2.77
CA PRO A 71 34.18 -18.09 2.84
C PRO A 71 34.33 -17.34 1.52
N ARG A 72 33.27 -16.68 1.05
CA ARG A 72 33.37 -15.71 -0.06
C ARG A 72 33.54 -14.27 0.39
N GLY A 73 33.24 -13.96 1.65
CA GLY A 73 33.58 -12.72 2.33
C GLY A 73 34.90 -12.80 3.09
N LYS A 74 35.31 -11.66 3.67
CA LYS A 74 36.47 -11.57 4.59
C LYS A 74 36.05 -11.47 6.05
N VAL A 75 34.81 -11.08 6.27
CA VAL A 75 34.21 -10.87 7.58
C VAL A 75 32.90 -11.62 7.54
N ILE A 76 32.67 -12.47 8.53
CA ILE A 76 31.42 -13.17 8.73
C ILE A 76 30.77 -12.52 9.94
N GLU A 77 29.54 -12.04 9.78
CA GLU A 77 28.76 -11.43 10.86
C GLU A 77 28.06 -12.52 11.65
N TYR A 78 27.46 -13.49 10.97
CA TYR A 78 26.83 -14.63 11.62
C TYR A 78 26.94 -15.91 10.77
N ILE A 79 26.79 -17.06 11.43
CA ILE A 79 26.48 -18.34 10.80
C ILE A 79 25.20 -18.85 11.45
N GLU A 80 24.19 -19.12 10.65
CA GLU A 80 22.90 -19.62 11.10
C GLU A 80 22.70 -21.05 10.64
N ILE A 81 22.25 -21.92 11.55
CA ILE A 81 22.16 -23.36 11.33
C ILE A 81 20.75 -23.85 11.68
N HIS A 82 20.18 -24.68 10.81
CA HIS A 82 18.87 -25.28 11.02
C HIS A 82 18.96 -26.55 11.89
N PHE A 83 18.51 -26.45 13.13
CA PHE A 83 18.36 -27.54 14.08
C PHE A 83 16.93 -28.09 14.03
N ALA A 84 16.77 -29.41 14.17
CA ALA A 84 15.50 -30.11 14.13
C ALA A 84 15.35 -31.04 15.33
N ASP A 85 14.11 -31.36 15.69
CA ASP A 85 13.77 -32.24 16.81
C ASP A 85 14.43 -31.77 18.14
N CYS A 86 14.39 -30.46 18.43
CA CYS A 86 14.84 -29.87 19.69
C CYS A 86 13.71 -29.99 20.73
N ILE A 87 13.70 -31.10 21.47
CA ILE A 87 12.59 -31.52 22.34
C ILE A 87 12.93 -31.48 23.84
N THR A 88 14.16 -31.11 24.20
CA THR A 88 14.65 -31.07 25.57
C THR A 88 15.27 -29.70 25.86
N ASP A 89 15.05 -29.18 27.07
CA ASP A 89 15.74 -27.99 27.57
C ASP A 89 17.06 -28.35 28.30
N GLU A 90 17.31 -29.65 28.53
CA GLU A 90 18.49 -30.14 29.25
C GLU A 90 19.70 -30.30 28.33
N GLY A 91 20.82 -29.70 28.73
CA GLY A 91 22.12 -29.79 28.07
C GLY A 91 22.47 -28.52 27.29
N GLU A 92 23.50 -28.61 26.45
CA GLU A 92 24.06 -27.46 25.73
C GLU A 92 24.56 -27.85 24.33
N ILE A 93 24.56 -26.90 23.41
CA ILE A 93 25.19 -27.01 22.09
C ILE A 93 26.48 -26.20 22.11
N VAL A 94 27.58 -26.87 21.78
CA VAL A 94 28.89 -26.27 21.59
C VAL A 94 29.11 -26.07 20.09
N PHE A 95 29.13 -24.81 19.67
CA PHE A 95 29.48 -24.41 18.31
C PHE A 95 30.93 -23.94 18.26
N THR A 96 31.71 -24.45 17.31
CA THR A 96 33.11 -24.04 17.13
C THR A 96 33.44 -23.80 15.67
N ILE A 97 34.34 -22.87 15.39
CA ILE A 97 34.91 -22.67 14.04
C ILE A 97 36.41 -22.94 14.09
N GLU A 98 36.90 -23.78 13.20
CA GLU A 98 38.30 -24.13 13.04
C GLU A 98 38.84 -23.78 11.65
N ASN A 99 40.14 -23.52 11.57
CA ASN A 99 40.85 -23.42 10.30
C ASN A 99 41.29 -24.80 9.76
N ASN A 100 41.89 -24.82 8.57
CA ASN A 100 42.38 -26.05 7.94
C ASN A 100 43.54 -26.77 8.66
N LYS A 101 44.08 -26.19 9.73
CA LYS A 101 45.09 -26.82 10.60
C LYS A 101 44.47 -27.40 11.88
N GLY A 102 43.15 -27.25 12.07
CA GLY A 102 42.45 -27.65 13.29
C GLY A 102 42.66 -26.71 14.47
N GLU A 103 43.08 -25.46 14.22
CA GLU A 103 43.13 -24.43 15.27
C GLU A 103 41.72 -23.85 15.45
N GLU A 104 41.20 -23.91 16.68
CA GLU A 104 39.93 -23.28 17.08
C GLU A 104 40.06 -21.76 17.03
N LEU A 105 39.16 -21.12 16.30
CA LEU A 105 39.13 -19.67 16.07
C LEU A 105 37.91 -19.01 16.73
N TYR A 106 36.83 -19.76 16.92
CA TYR A 106 35.61 -19.30 17.55
C TYR A 106 35.00 -20.46 18.35
N ARG A 107 34.40 -20.15 19.50
CA ARG A 107 33.67 -21.10 20.32
C ARG A 107 32.55 -20.38 21.05
N GLU A 108 31.36 -20.94 20.93
CA GLU A 108 30.17 -20.49 21.62
C GLU A 108 29.44 -21.70 22.21
N VAL A 109 28.82 -21.49 23.36
CA VAL A 109 28.04 -22.53 24.05
C VAL A 109 26.68 -21.94 24.35
N ILE A 110 25.66 -22.57 23.78
CA ILE A 110 24.27 -22.15 23.96
C ILE A 110 23.54 -23.24 24.75
N PRO A 111 22.71 -22.89 25.74
CA PRO A 111 21.88 -23.86 26.43
C PRO A 111 20.80 -24.41 25.47
N MET A 112 20.38 -25.67 25.68
CA MET A 112 19.32 -26.27 24.86
C MET A 112 17.98 -25.51 24.95
N SER A 113 17.73 -24.78 26.04
CA SER A 113 16.54 -23.93 26.19
C SER A 113 16.42 -22.80 25.17
N GLU A 114 17.50 -22.48 24.44
CA GLU A 114 17.46 -21.53 23.32
C GLU A 114 17.05 -22.17 21.99
N LEU A 115 16.91 -23.50 21.93
CA LEU A 115 16.49 -24.25 20.76
C LEU A 115 15.16 -24.96 21.03
N SER A 116 14.12 -24.65 20.27
CA SER A 116 12.80 -25.29 20.41
C SER A 116 12.28 -25.77 19.07
N GLY A 117 11.86 -27.04 19.00
CA GLY A 117 11.26 -27.64 17.81
C GLY A 117 12.22 -27.73 16.62
N ASP A 118 11.83 -27.12 15.51
CA ASP A 118 12.61 -27.00 14.27
C ASP A 118 12.93 -25.52 14.07
N VAL A 119 14.20 -25.14 14.16
CA VAL A 119 14.63 -23.75 14.35
C VAL A 119 15.93 -23.44 13.63
N TYR A 120 15.99 -22.27 12.99
CA TYR A 120 17.25 -21.66 12.56
C TYR A 120 17.85 -20.90 13.73
N TYR A 121 19.01 -21.34 14.21
CA TYR A 121 19.72 -20.62 15.28
C TYR A 121 20.91 -19.87 14.69
N ARG A 122 20.95 -18.55 14.94
CA ARG A 122 21.98 -17.64 14.46
C ARG A 122 23.10 -17.47 15.49
N PHE A 123 24.28 -17.97 15.17
CA PHE A 123 25.51 -17.71 15.93
C PHE A 123 26.10 -16.37 15.46
N GLU A 124 26.02 -15.35 16.32
CA GLU A 124 26.59 -14.02 16.06
C GLU A 124 28.11 -14.03 16.30
N LEU A 125 28.88 -13.69 15.27
CA LEU A 125 30.33 -13.88 15.23
C LEU A 125 31.15 -12.59 15.40
N ASP A 126 30.50 -11.46 15.74
CA ASP A 126 31.15 -10.16 16.04
C ASP A 126 32.30 -9.80 15.07
N ASP A 127 32.01 -9.63 13.78
CA ASP A 127 32.98 -9.29 12.73
C ASP A 127 34.12 -10.34 12.56
N PHE A 128 33.81 -11.64 12.64
CA PHE A 128 34.79 -12.73 12.55
C PHE A 128 35.59 -12.73 11.24
N GLN A 129 36.91 -12.56 11.38
CA GLN A 129 37.83 -12.37 10.26
C GLN A 129 38.27 -13.69 9.63
N VAL A 130 38.02 -13.85 8.34
CA VAL A 130 38.37 -15.03 7.55
C VAL A 130 39.11 -14.67 6.26
N LYS A 131 39.95 -15.59 5.79
CA LYS A 131 40.57 -15.48 4.47
C LYS A 131 39.58 -15.95 3.42
N LYS A 132 39.14 -15.03 2.57
CA LYS A 132 38.33 -15.35 1.37
C LYS A 132 38.95 -16.49 0.56
N GLY A 133 38.16 -17.52 0.26
CA GLY A 133 38.60 -18.73 -0.44
C GLY A 133 39.44 -19.70 0.40
N GLY A 134 39.66 -19.39 1.69
CA GLY A 134 40.24 -20.31 2.66
C GLY A 134 39.29 -21.46 2.97
N THR A 135 39.80 -22.53 3.58
CA THR A 135 38.98 -23.66 4.02
C THR A 135 38.86 -23.61 5.53
N TYR A 136 37.61 -23.60 6.00
CA TYR A 136 37.23 -23.56 7.41
C TYR A 136 36.23 -24.66 7.69
N TYR A 137 36.07 -24.98 8.97
CA TYR A 137 35.16 -26.00 9.44
C TYR A 137 34.39 -25.43 10.60
N PHE A 138 33.06 -25.50 10.58
CA PHE A 138 32.31 -25.32 11.81
C PHE A 138 31.88 -26.68 12.35
N LYS A 139 31.82 -26.78 13.67
CA LYS A 139 31.45 -28.00 14.37
C LYS A 139 30.32 -27.72 15.34
N VAL A 140 29.38 -28.65 15.39
CA VAL A 140 28.24 -28.62 16.29
C VAL A 140 28.28 -29.88 17.15
N LEU A 141 28.28 -29.72 18.47
CA LEU A 141 28.35 -30.81 19.44
C LEU A 141 27.32 -30.61 20.53
N ALA A 142 26.47 -31.61 20.78
CA ALA A 142 25.60 -31.62 21.94
C ALA A 142 26.37 -32.11 23.18
N GLN A 143 26.16 -31.51 24.35
CA GLN A 143 26.76 -31.94 25.62
C GLN A 143 25.74 -31.88 26.75
N GLY A 144 25.97 -32.65 27.82
CA GLY A 144 25.10 -32.63 29.00
C GLY A 144 23.74 -33.30 28.83
N MET A 145 23.52 -34.05 27.74
CA MET A 145 22.27 -34.78 27.46
C MET A 145 22.53 -36.19 26.92
N PRO A 146 21.53 -37.10 26.93
CA PRO A 146 21.62 -38.39 26.24
C PRO A 146 21.60 -38.26 24.70
N ASN A 147 22.24 -39.20 23.99
CA ASN A 147 22.30 -39.18 22.51
C ASN A 147 20.93 -39.20 21.82
N TRP A 148 19.91 -39.80 22.43
CA TRP A 148 18.56 -39.89 21.84
C TRP A 148 17.77 -38.58 22.02
N ASP A 149 18.20 -37.71 22.93
CA ASP A 149 17.62 -36.38 23.18
C ASP A 149 18.40 -35.27 22.46
N ALA A 150 19.52 -35.61 21.80
CA ALA A 150 20.33 -34.65 21.06
C ALA A 150 19.62 -34.14 19.80
N PRO A 151 19.69 -32.82 19.52
CA PRO A 151 19.02 -32.25 18.37
C PRO A 151 19.61 -32.79 17.06
N LYS A 152 18.78 -32.84 16.03
CA LYS A 152 19.20 -33.17 14.67
C LYS A 152 19.54 -31.88 13.92
N LEU A 153 20.25 -32.00 12.80
CA LEU A 153 20.43 -30.93 11.84
C LEU A 153 19.73 -31.29 10.54
N TRP A 154 19.13 -30.30 9.90
CA TRP A 154 18.73 -30.42 8.51
C TRP A 154 19.95 -30.38 7.59
N LEU A 155 20.01 -31.36 6.70
CA LEU A 155 20.95 -31.45 5.61
C LEU A 155 20.20 -31.31 4.29
N SER A 156 20.84 -30.72 3.28
CA SER A 156 20.33 -30.67 1.92
C SER A 156 21.37 -31.04 0.89
N ASN A 157 20.93 -31.35 -0.34
CA ASN A 157 21.84 -31.49 -1.47
C ASN A 157 22.62 -30.19 -1.72
N ASN A 158 23.89 -30.31 -2.10
CA ASN A 158 24.72 -29.12 -2.34
C ASN A 158 24.14 -28.24 -3.46
N VAL A 159 23.91 -26.95 -3.15
CA VAL A 159 23.34 -25.98 -4.10
C VAL A 159 24.33 -24.88 -4.50
N LYS A 160 25.36 -24.61 -3.68
CA LYS A 160 26.35 -23.55 -3.91
C LYS A 160 27.77 -24.03 -3.57
N ASP A 161 28.80 -23.43 -4.18
CA ASP A 161 30.22 -23.78 -3.90
C ASP A 161 30.76 -23.30 -2.52
N GLU A 162 29.94 -22.57 -1.74
CA GLU A 162 30.31 -21.91 -0.48
C GLU A 162 30.38 -22.85 0.71
N VAL A 163 29.38 -23.71 0.86
CA VAL A 163 29.37 -24.82 1.81
C VAL A 163 29.54 -26.09 0.98
N LYS A 164 30.43 -26.98 1.39
CA LYS A 164 30.75 -28.21 0.65
C LYS A 164 30.35 -29.44 1.44
N ASP A 165 30.55 -30.65 0.90
CA ASP A 165 30.12 -31.90 1.55
C ASP A 165 30.46 -31.97 3.07
N VAL A 166 29.49 -32.38 3.89
CA VAL A 166 29.67 -32.75 5.31
C VAL A 166 30.72 -33.86 5.41
N VAL A 167 31.68 -33.72 6.33
CA VAL A 167 32.74 -34.72 6.54
C VAL A 167 32.58 -35.37 7.90
N PHE A 168 32.26 -36.66 7.93
CA PHE A 168 32.29 -37.45 9.16
C PHE A 168 33.70 -38.01 9.38
N ARG A 169 34.42 -37.42 10.34
CA ARG A 169 35.65 -37.88 11.00
C ARG A 169 36.85 -38.39 10.18
N THR A 170 36.78 -38.68 8.88
CA THR A 170 37.88 -39.03 7.94
C THR A 170 37.37 -39.62 6.60
N GLN A 171 36.06 -39.82 6.40
CA GLN A 171 35.49 -40.19 5.10
C GLN A 171 34.39 -39.20 4.67
N PRO A 172 34.27 -38.91 3.36
CA PRO A 172 33.13 -38.14 2.86
C PRO A 172 31.84 -38.84 3.28
N TYR A 173 30.85 -38.10 3.78
CA TYR A 173 29.51 -38.65 3.93
C TYR A 173 29.06 -39.13 2.53
N ASP A 174 28.59 -40.37 2.42
CA ASP A 174 28.36 -41.07 1.13
C ASP A 174 27.30 -40.39 0.25
N LYS A 175 26.56 -39.44 0.83
CA LYS A 175 25.62 -38.55 0.16
C LYS A 175 26.24 -37.14 0.14
N ARG A 176 26.38 -36.53 -1.04
CA ARG A 176 26.85 -35.14 -1.21
C ARG A 176 25.86 -34.12 -0.63
N LEU A 177 25.86 -34.01 0.70
CA LEU A 177 24.95 -33.15 1.46
C LEU A 177 25.74 -32.11 2.26
N GLN A 178 25.08 -30.99 2.54
CA GLN A 178 25.53 -29.88 3.36
C GLN A 178 24.48 -29.60 4.44
N THR A 179 24.87 -29.04 5.59
CA THR A 179 23.89 -28.49 6.54
C THR A 179 23.11 -27.35 5.90
N ASN A 180 21.83 -27.24 6.23
CA ASN A 180 21.04 -26.05 5.94
C ASN A 180 21.60 -24.92 6.79
N THR A 181 22.31 -24.01 6.12
CA THR A 181 23.09 -22.99 6.78
C THR A 181 23.00 -21.70 5.98
N GLU A 182 22.90 -20.60 6.70
CA GLU A 182 23.08 -19.27 6.16
C GLU A 182 24.37 -18.65 6.72
N ILE A 183 25.08 -17.93 5.87
CA ILE A 183 26.29 -17.21 6.28
C ILE A 183 26.12 -15.75 5.88
N GLY A 184 26.01 -14.88 6.88
CA GLY A 184 26.00 -13.43 6.72
C GLY A 184 27.43 -12.90 6.59
N TYR A 185 27.74 -12.24 5.48
CA TYR A 185 29.04 -11.59 5.29
C TYR A 185 28.91 -10.07 5.35
N ALA A 186 29.65 -9.43 6.25
CA ALA A 186 29.78 -7.98 6.22
C ALA A 186 30.33 -7.54 4.85
N GLN A 187 29.54 -6.77 4.13
CA GLN A 187 29.90 -6.18 2.86
C GLN A 187 29.95 -4.67 3.02
N PHE A 188 31.11 -4.10 2.69
CA PHE A 188 31.21 -2.65 2.55
C PHE A 188 31.20 -2.28 1.07
N HIS A 189 30.36 -1.33 0.67
CA HIS A 189 30.26 -0.82 -0.69
C HIS A 189 31.44 0.13 -1.00
N TYR A 190 32.67 -0.41 -1.03
CA TYR A 190 33.91 0.34 -1.24
C TYR A 190 33.90 1.18 -2.52
N THR A 191 33.29 0.69 -3.59
CA THR A 191 33.18 1.41 -4.85
C THR A 191 32.30 2.64 -4.72
N ALA A 192 31.10 2.50 -4.12
CA ALA A 192 30.20 3.62 -3.87
C ALA A 192 30.83 4.65 -2.91
N PHE A 193 31.50 4.19 -1.86
CA PHE A 193 32.21 5.07 -0.93
C PHE A 193 33.35 5.83 -1.61
N ALA A 194 34.20 5.13 -2.38
CA ALA A 194 35.32 5.75 -3.10
C ALA A 194 34.84 6.73 -4.18
N VAL A 195 33.75 6.41 -4.88
CA VAL A 195 33.10 7.33 -5.84
C VAL A 195 32.58 8.57 -5.10
N SER A 196 31.88 8.39 -3.98
CA SER A 196 31.37 9.50 -3.16
C SER A 196 32.50 10.43 -2.72
N LEU A 197 33.55 9.88 -2.12
CA LEU A 197 34.74 10.63 -1.71
C LEU A 197 35.43 11.32 -2.90
N GLY A 198 35.59 10.63 -4.02
CA GLY A 198 36.14 11.18 -5.26
C GLY A 198 35.32 12.36 -5.77
N CYS A 199 34.00 12.25 -5.78
CA CYS A 199 33.09 13.32 -6.17
C CYS A 199 33.18 14.53 -5.24
N ILE A 200 33.31 14.33 -3.92
CA ILE A 200 33.53 15.40 -2.95
C ILE A 200 34.83 16.14 -3.26
N LEU A 201 35.94 15.41 -3.38
CA LEU A 201 37.26 15.98 -3.67
C LEU A 201 37.29 16.74 -5.00
N LEU A 202 36.67 16.18 -6.04
CA LEU A 202 36.54 16.83 -7.34
C LEU A 202 35.68 18.10 -7.26
N SER A 203 34.58 18.07 -6.52
CA SER A 203 33.71 19.24 -6.29
C SER A 203 34.48 20.39 -5.68
N VAL A 204 35.25 20.10 -4.62
CA VAL A 204 36.14 21.07 -3.96
C VAL A 204 37.22 21.57 -4.93
N GLY A 205 37.81 20.68 -5.73
CA GLY A 205 38.74 21.03 -6.80
C GLY A 205 38.16 22.03 -7.80
N THR A 206 36.88 21.88 -8.21
CA THR A 206 36.23 22.81 -9.15
C THR A 206 36.08 24.23 -8.61
N VAL A 207 35.94 24.39 -7.29
CA VAL A 207 35.86 25.70 -6.61
C VAL A 207 37.25 26.36 -6.57
N LEU A 208 38.29 25.56 -6.34
CA LEU A 208 39.68 26.03 -6.23
C LEU A 208 40.27 26.44 -7.60
N LEU A 209 39.95 25.69 -8.66
CA LEU A 209 40.52 25.90 -9.99
C LEU A 209 40.00 27.17 -10.68
N LYS A 210 40.93 27.98 -11.21
CA LYS A 210 40.59 29.06 -12.15
C LYS A 210 40.52 28.49 -13.57
N LEU A 211 39.32 28.42 -14.13
CA LEU A 211 39.12 27.99 -15.52
C LEU A 211 39.43 29.14 -16.48
N ASN A 212 40.63 29.13 -17.08
CA ASN A 212 41.01 30.06 -18.13
C ASN A 212 40.73 29.45 -19.51
N ILE A 213 39.47 29.50 -19.93
CA ILE A 213 38.97 28.88 -21.17
C ILE A 213 38.55 29.98 -22.15
N SER A 214 39.00 29.88 -23.41
CA SER A 214 38.60 30.80 -24.48
C SER A 214 37.08 30.81 -24.67
N ALA A 215 36.52 31.93 -25.13
CA ALA A 215 35.07 32.08 -25.31
C ALA A 215 34.47 31.01 -26.25
N GLU A 216 35.20 30.63 -27.29
CA GLU A 216 34.76 29.60 -28.23
C GLU A 216 34.72 28.20 -27.60
N LYS A 217 35.78 27.79 -26.89
CA LYS A 217 35.82 26.50 -26.18
C LYS A 217 34.75 26.45 -25.09
N ARG A 218 34.56 27.55 -24.34
CA ARG A 218 33.50 27.68 -23.34
C ARG A 218 32.11 27.46 -23.95
N ARG A 219 31.85 28.05 -25.12
CA ARG A 219 30.58 27.86 -25.84
C ARG A 219 30.37 26.40 -26.26
N LYS A 220 31.39 25.74 -26.81
CA LYS A 220 31.33 24.31 -27.18
C LYS A 220 31.06 23.42 -25.96
N ILE A 221 31.72 23.68 -24.83
CA ILE A 221 31.47 22.99 -23.56
C ILE A 221 30.04 23.21 -23.08
N CYS A 222 29.51 24.43 -23.17
CA CYS A 222 28.13 24.73 -22.82
C CYS A 222 27.10 23.94 -23.66
N TYR A 223 27.36 23.73 -24.96
CA TYR A 223 26.52 22.86 -25.80
C TYR A 223 26.62 21.40 -25.38
N LEU A 224 27.83 20.93 -25.06
CA LEU A 224 28.04 19.57 -24.56
C LEU A 224 27.35 19.35 -23.22
N ILE A 225 27.38 20.32 -22.31
CA ILE A 225 26.65 20.28 -21.04
C ILE A 225 25.15 20.16 -21.33
N MET A 226 24.59 21.01 -22.20
CA MET A 226 23.17 20.96 -22.53
C MET A 226 22.74 19.60 -23.12
N LEU A 227 23.63 18.93 -23.86
CA LEU A 227 23.37 17.62 -24.47
C LEU A 227 23.54 16.47 -23.46
N LEU A 228 24.60 16.49 -22.64
CA LEU A 228 24.95 15.36 -21.77
C LEU A 228 24.26 15.39 -20.40
N MET A 229 23.88 16.57 -19.88
CA MET A 229 23.25 16.66 -18.55
C MET A 229 21.95 15.87 -18.43
N PRO A 230 21.03 15.91 -19.41
CA PRO A 230 19.84 15.06 -19.42
C PRO A 230 20.15 13.58 -19.27
N LEU A 231 21.16 13.08 -19.98
CA LEU A 231 21.59 11.68 -19.90
C LEU A 231 22.17 11.33 -18.53
N ILE A 232 22.98 12.23 -17.95
CA ILE A 232 23.55 12.03 -16.62
C ILE A 232 22.45 12.01 -15.55
N MET A 233 21.49 12.93 -15.63
CA MET A 233 20.36 12.94 -14.70
C MET A 233 19.49 11.70 -14.86
N TYR A 234 19.22 11.25 -16.09
CA TYR A 234 18.52 9.98 -16.30
C TYR A 234 19.21 8.81 -15.59
N MET A 235 20.54 8.66 -15.73
CA MET A 235 21.28 7.61 -15.04
C MET A 235 21.23 7.74 -13.51
N ILE A 236 21.29 8.97 -12.97
CA ILE A 236 21.20 9.23 -11.52
C ILE A 236 19.82 8.81 -10.99
N VAL A 237 18.75 9.23 -11.66
CA VAL A 237 17.36 8.97 -11.24
C VAL A 237 17.06 7.49 -11.22
N GLU A 238 17.38 6.79 -12.31
CA GLU A 238 17.12 5.35 -12.42
C GLU A 238 17.97 4.54 -11.45
N SER A 239 19.24 4.91 -11.25
CA SER A 239 20.10 4.22 -10.27
C SER A 239 19.64 4.43 -8.84
N LEU A 240 19.01 5.58 -8.53
CA LEU A 240 18.45 5.86 -7.22
C LEU A 240 17.20 5.02 -6.94
N ASN A 241 16.36 4.79 -7.96
CA ASN A 241 15.06 4.12 -7.82
C ASN A 241 15.11 2.64 -8.22
N ASN A 242 16.25 1.97 -7.98
CA ASN A 242 16.51 0.56 -8.33
C ASN A 242 16.22 0.16 -9.79
N GLY A 243 16.04 1.15 -10.68
CA GLY A 243 15.84 0.93 -12.10
C GLY A 243 17.13 0.46 -12.75
N SER A 244 17.12 -0.75 -13.30
CA SER A 244 18.28 -1.22 -14.08
C SER A 244 18.35 -0.50 -15.41
N VAL A 245 19.07 0.61 -15.40
CA VAL A 245 19.40 1.46 -16.55
C VAL A 245 19.76 0.61 -17.77
N PHE A 246 20.61 -0.41 -17.60
CA PHE A 246 21.12 -1.23 -18.70
C PHE A 246 20.25 -2.43 -19.12
N LYS A 247 19.15 -2.72 -18.40
CA LYS A 247 18.21 -3.80 -18.78
C LYS A 247 17.14 -3.33 -19.77
N LYS A 248 16.96 -2.01 -19.92
CA LYS A 248 15.93 -1.40 -20.78
C LYS A 248 16.29 -1.47 -22.27
N THR A 249 15.28 -1.51 -23.15
CA THR A 249 15.50 -1.52 -24.61
C THR A 249 16.09 -0.18 -25.09
N PRO A 250 16.88 -0.17 -26.18
CA PRO A 250 17.50 1.06 -26.68
C PRO A 250 16.51 2.19 -27.01
N ILE A 251 15.26 1.87 -27.35
CA ILE A 251 14.24 2.88 -27.64
C ILE A 251 13.68 3.53 -26.37
N VAL A 252 13.47 2.76 -25.29
CA VAL A 252 13.06 3.29 -23.98
C VAL A 252 14.09 4.30 -23.48
N TRP A 253 15.38 4.02 -23.68
CA TRP A 253 16.47 4.96 -23.43
C TRP A 253 16.35 6.27 -24.21
N ILE A 254 16.09 6.17 -25.52
CA ILE A 254 15.97 7.34 -26.40
C ILE A 254 14.78 8.20 -25.96
N ILE A 255 13.65 7.58 -25.63
CA ILE A 255 12.44 8.29 -25.19
C ILE A 255 12.67 9.00 -23.86
N ASN A 256 13.27 8.34 -22.87
CA ASN A 256 13.71 8.97 -21.64
C ASN A 256 14.64 10.16 -21.93
N TYR A 257 15.69 9.95 -22.71
CA TYR A 257 16.64 11.02 -23.04
C TYR A 257 15.94 12.23 -23.70
N ILE A 258 15.03 12.00 -24.66
CA ILE A 258 14.27 13.07 -25.32
C ILE A 258 13.42 13.83 -24.30
N LEU A 259 12.74 13.13 -23.40
CA LEU A 259 11.90 13.74 -22.37
C LEU A 259 12.71 14.62 -21.41
N TYR A 260 13.82 14.10 -20.87
CA TYR A 260 14.73 14.90 -20.05
C TYR A 260 15.29 16.08 -20.84
N PHE A 261 15.72 15.87 -22.09
CA PHE A 261 16.27 16.94 -22.93
C PHE A 261 15.23 18.03 -23.23
N ALA A 262 13.95 17.66 -23.39
CA ALA A 262 12.84 18.58 -23.59
C ALA A 262 12.63 19.47 -22.36
N ILE A 263 12.66 18.90 -21.15
CA ILE A 263 12.57 19.67 -19.89
C ILE A 263 13.67 20.74 -19.82
N TYR A 264 14.91 20.39 -20.15
CA TYR A 264 16.02 21.33 -20.15
C TYR A 264 15.84 22.42 -21.21
N CYS A 265 15.44 22.04 -22.42
CA CYS A 265 15.21 23.00 -23.50
C CYS A 265 14.06 23.97 -23.17
N MET A 266 12.99 23.49 -22.52
CA MET A 266 11.89 24.31 -22.02
C MET A 266 12.39 25.36 -21.01
N PHE A 267 13.08 24.93 -19.96
CA PHE A 267 13.62 25.88 -18.97
C PHE A 267 14.69 26.80 -19.56
N PHE A 268 15.46 26.35 -20.55
CA PHE A 268 16.42 27.19 -21.26
C PHE A 268 15.71 28.24 -22.12
N ALA A 269 14.61 27.88 -22.78
CA ALA A 269 13.77 28.79 -23.53
C ALA A 269 13.16 29.86 -22.62
N ILE A 270 12.81 29.55 -21.36
CA ILE A 270 12.28 30.52 -20.39
C ILE A 270 13.39 31.43 -19.83
N THR A 271 14.52 30.85 -19.42
CA THR A 271 15.51 31.55 -18.61
C THR A 271 16.65 32.16 -19.43
N ASN A 272 16.91 31.62 -20.62
CA ASN A 272 18.05 31.95 -21.51
C ASN A 272 19.41 31.94 -20.82
N ARG A 273 19.54 31.21 -19.70
CA ARG A 273 20.73 31.18 -18.85
C ARG A 273 21.06 29.74 -18.51
N LEU A 274 22.03 29.16 -19.23
CA LEU A 274 22.39 27.74 -19.10
C LEU A 274 22.59 27.29 -17.65
N ARG A 275 23.35 28.09 -16.88
CA ARG A 275 23.62 27.77 -15.47
C ARG A 275 22.32 27.63 -14.68
N PHE A 276 21.39 28.56 -14.84
CA PHE A 276 20.15 28.52 -14.09
C PHE A 276 19.27 27.37 -14.57
N THR A 277 19.14 27.17 -15.89
CA THR A 277 18.45 26.03 -16.48
C THR A 277 18.90 24.72 -15.88
N VAL A 278 20.19 24.38 -16.02
CA VAL A 278 20.70 23.08 -15.62
C VAL A 278 20.60 22.89 -14.11
N LEU A 279 20.94 23.91 -13.31
CA LEU A 279 20.86 23.79 -11.85
C LEU A 279 19.41 23.59 -11.39
N PHE A 280 18.47 24.33 -11.95
CA PHE A 280 17.06 24.20 -11.61
C PHE A 280 16.50 22.85 -12.05
N SER A 281 16.72 22.45 -13.31
CA SER A 281 16.27 21.15 -13.84
C SER A 281 16.87 19.99 -13.08
N ASN A 282 18.18 19.99 -12.82
CA ASN A 282 18.82 18.93 -12.03
C ASN A 282 18.18 18.84 -10.63
N THR A 283 17.99 19.97 -9.95
CA THR A 283 17.44 19.98 -8.59
C THR A 283 16.00 19.46 -8.57
N LEU A 284 15.15 19.95 -9.48
CA LEU A 284 13.76 19.51 -9.59
C LEU A 284 13.67 18.00 -9.86
N ILE A 285 14.42 17.50 -10.82
CA ILE A 285 14.42 16.07 -11.18
C ILE A 285 14.98 15.20 -10.05
N PHE A 286 16.03 15.65 -9.36
CA PHE A 286 16.60 14.92 -8.24
C PHE A 286 15.62 14.84 -7.05
N LEU A 287 14.87 15.91 -6.78
CA LEU A 287 13.83 15.90 -5.75
C LEU A 287 12.70 14.94 -6.10
N ILE A 288 12.21 14.94 -7.35
CA ILE A 288 11.21 13.97 -7.81
C ILE A 288 11.72 12.53 -7.63
N ALA A 289 12.99 12.27 -7.95
CA ALA A 289 13.59 10.95 -7.80
C ALA A 289 13.74 10.52 -6.34
N LEU A 290 14.02 11.45 -5.43
CA LEU A 290 14.10 11.18 -3.99
C LEU A 290 12.71 10.95 -3.40
N THR A 291 11.72 11.74 -3.81
CA THR A 291 10.32 11.56 -3.42
C THR A 291 9.81 10.20 -3.89
N ASN A 292 10.07 9.82 -5.15
CA ASN A 292 9.69 8.51 -5.66
C ASN A 292 10.35 7.37 -4.89
N PHE A 293 11.64 7.51 -4.57
CA PHE A 293 12.39 6.50 -3.82
C PHE A 293 11.77 6.24 -2.45
N TYR A 294 11.58 7.30 -1.66
CA TYR A 294 10.99 7.15 -0.32
C TYR A 294 9.51 6.79 -0.36
N LYS A 295 8.73 7.31 -1.33
CA LYS A 295 7.32 6.91 -1.46
C LYS A 295 7.20 5.41 -1.73
N LEU A 296 8.02 4.88 -2.63
CA LEU A 296 8.06 3.46 -2.93
C LEU A 296 8.53 2.62 -1.73
N GLU A 297 9.51 3.11 -0.97
CA GLU A 297 10.04 2.47 0.25
C GLU A 297 9.10 2.59 1.46
N PHE A 298 8.06 3.41 1.41
CA PHE A 298 7.15 3.60 2.54
C PHE A 298 5.74 3.08 2.28
N ARG A 299 5.31 3.06 1.01
CA ARG A 299 3.93 2.75 0.61
C ARG A 299 3.83 1.71 -0.50
N GLY A 300 4.96 1.20 -1.03
CA GLY A 300 4.95 0.29 -2.18
C GLY A 300 4.45 0.90 -3.50
N GLU A 301 4.02 2.16 -3.52
CA GLU A 301 3.52 2.86 -4.71
C GLU A 301 4.47 3.98 -5.19
N PRO A 302 4.63 4.17 -6.52
CA PRO A 302 5.48 5.21 -7.05
C PRO A 302 4.83 6.60 -7.01
N PHE A 303 5.66 7.64 -7.22
CA PHE A 303 5.22 9.03 -7.22
C PHE A 303 4.43 9.39 -8.48
N THR A 304 3.29 10.03 -8.31
CA THR A 304 2.39 10.52 -9.36
C THR A 304 2.23 12.04 -9.27
N LEU A 305 1.63 12.67 -10.29
CA LEU A 305 1.41 14.13 -10.25
C LEU A 305 0.27 14.55 -9.31
N SER A 306 -0.67 13.65 -8.98
CA SER A 306 -1.73 13.89 -8.01
C SER A 306 -1.19 14.01 -6.57
N ASP A 307 -0.01 13.43 -6.28
CA ASP A 307 0.64 13.52 -4.96
C ASP A 307 0.92 14.98 -4.52
N PHE A 308 0.99 15.93 -5.45
CA PHE A 308 1.14 17.36 -5.09
C PHE A 308 -0.06 17.88 -4.28
N ALA A 309 -1.26 17.34 -4.48
CA ALA A 309 -2.42 17.67 -3.65
C ALA A 309 -2.22 17.19 -2.20
N GLN A 310 -1.52 16.06 -2.02
CA GLN A 310 -1.39 15.32 -0.76
C GLN A 310 -0.21 15.76 0.12
N LEU A 311 0.54 16.78 -0.30
CA LEU A 311 1.78 17.20 0.37
C LEU A 311 1.58 17.52 1.85
N ARG A 312 0.44 18.12 2.22
CA ARG A 312 0.14 18.46 3.62
C ARG A 312 -0.02 17.21 4.48
N THR A 313 -0.80 16.24 4.00
CA THR A 313 -1.01 14.96 4.70
C THR A 313 0.31 14.21 4.85
N ALA A 314 1.11 14.11 3.79
CA ALA A 314 2.40 13.44 3.82
C ALA A 314 3.36 14.06 4.86
N VAL A 315 3.38 15.39 5.00
CA VAL A 315 4.21 16.07 6.02
C VAL A 315 3.74 15.73 7.43
N ASN A 316 2.43 15.66 7.68
CA ASN A 316 1.87 15.37 9.00
C ASN A 316 2.21 13.97 9.51
N VAL A 317 2.43 12.99 8.64
CA VAL A 317 2.81 11.61 9.01
C VAL A 317 4.30 11.32 8.82
N SER A 318 5.07 12.29 8.31
CA SER A 318 6.48 12.07 7.95
C SER A 318 7.38 11.73 9.14
N SER A 319 7.05 12.13 10.37
CA SER A 319 7.87 11.82 11.56
C SER A 319 7.95 10.33 11.86
N GLU A 320 6.95 9.55 11.43
CA GLU A 320 6.86 8.12 11.72
C GLU A 320 7.67 7.27 10.76
N TYR A 321 8.02 7.80 9.59
CA TYR A 321 8.93 7.12 8.66
C TYR A 321 10.41 7.30 9.05
N ASP A 322 11.25 6.32 8.69
CA ASP A 322 12.70 6.43 8.79
C ASP A 322 13.30 6.88 7.45
N PHE A 323 13.86 8.09 7.42
CA PHE A 323 14.55 8.64 6.24
C PHE A 323 16.05 8.34 6.26
N SER A 324 16.41 7.10 6.60
CA SER A 324 17.81 6.69 6.67
C SER A 324 18.48 6.77 5.30
N LEU A 325 19.68 7.34 5.27
CA LEU A 325 20.39 7.59 4.02
C LEU A 325 21.09 6.32 3.55
N ARG A 326 20.45 5.53 2.68
CA ARG A 326 21.11 4.38 2.02
C ARG A 326 22.33 4.81 1.21
N TYR A 327 23.32 3.93 1.04
CA TYR A 327 24.55 4.26 0.30
C TYR A 327 24.29 4.79 -1.11
N MET A 328 23.22 4.33 -1.78
CA MET A 328 22.86 4.77 -3.12
C MET A 328 22.46 6.25 -3.14
N ILE A 329 21.67 6.70 -2.15
CA ILE A 329 21.28 8.11 -1.98
C ILE A 329 22.52 8.98 -1.78
N ILE A 330 23.43 8.58 -0.90
CA ILE A 330 24.67 9.32 -0.63
C ILE A 330 25.56 9.40 -1.88
N CYS A 331 25.74 8.26 -2.57
CA CYS A 331 26.56 8.18 -3.77
C CYS A 331 26.00 9.04 -4.91
N MET A 332 24.71 8.89 -5.22
CA MET A 332 24.02 9.68 -6.25
C MET A 332 23.97 11.17 -5.88
N GLY A 333 23.77 11.50 -4.60
CA GLY A 333 23.84 12.86 -4.08
C GLY A 333 25.22 13.49 -4.27
N CYS A 334 26.31 12.75 -4.01
CA CYS A 334 27.67 13.22 -4.24
C CYS A 334 27.95 13.47 -5.74
N ILE A 335 27.48 12.60 -6.63
CA ILE A 335 27.59 12.79 -8.08
C ILE A 335 26.78 14.02 -8.52
N PHE A 336 25.54 14.17 -8.04
CA PHE A 336 24.68 15.33 -8.28
C PHE A 336 25.36 16.64 -7.85
N LEU A 337 25.98 16.67 -6.67
CA LEU A 337 26.71 17.83 -6.16
C LEU A 337 27.96 18.15 -7.00
N LEU A 338 28.70 17.14 -7.46
CA LEU A 338 29.83 17.33 -8.38
C LEU A 338 29.37 17.96 -9.71
N VAL A 339 28.31 17.40 -10.32
CA VAL A 339 27.76 17.93 -11.56
C VAL A 339 27.31 19.38 -11.38
N THR A 340 26.60 19.67 -10.29
CA THR A 340 26.19 21.02 -9.88
C THR A 340 27.38 21.97 -9.73
N ALA A 341 28.44 21.53 -9.06
CA ALA A 341 29.66 22.31 -8.86
C ALA A 341 30.34 22.64 -10.21
N VAL A 342 30.48 21.67 -11.11
CA VAL A 342 31.06 21.84 -12.46
C VAL A 342 30.23 22.82 -13.29
N VAL A 343 28.92 22.61 -13.38
CA VAL A 343 28.01 23.43 -14.20
C VAL A 343 27.95 24.88 -13.71
N SER A 344 28.03 25.10 -12.39
CA SER A 344 28.01 26.44 -11.79
C SER A 344 29.11 27.39 -12.34
N ARG A 345 30.15 26.82 -12.95
CA ARG A 345 31.30 27.53 -13.53
C ARG A 345 31.07 28.05 -14.94
N PHE A 346 30.09 27.50 -15.65
CA PHE A 346 29.81 27.86 -17.03
C PHE A 346 28.64 28.85 -17.11
N ARG A 347 28.79 29.85 -17.97
CA ARG A 347 27.76 30.87 -18.22
C ARG A 347 27.58 30.99 -19.73
N TYR A 348 26.36 30.83 -20.19
CA TYR A 348 26.01 30.93 -21.59
C TYR A 348 24.56 31.38 -21.75
N SER A 349 24.32 32.18 -22.78
CA SER A 349 23.02 32.72 -23.17
C SER A 349 22.98 32.90 -24.68
N ILE A 350 21.84 32.62 -25.30
CA ILE A 350 21.64 32.90 -26.73
C ILE A 350 21.36 34.40 -26.88
N ARG A 351 22.17 35.08 -27.70
CA ARG A 351 22.01 36.52 -27.98
C ARG A 351 20.85 36.83 -28.92
N LYS A 352 20.59 35.95 -29.89
CA LYS A 352 19.56 36.15 -30.93
C LYS A 352 18.25 35.47 -30.52
N VAL A 353 17.26 36.27 -30.17
CA VAL A 353 15.94 35.80 -29.68
C VAL A 353 15.28 34.80 -30.63
N ARG A 354 15.39 34.98 -31.96
CA ARG A 354 14.83 34.03 -32.94
C ARG A 354 15.29 32.58 -32.75
N TYR A 355 16.56 32.34 -32.40
CA TYR A 355 17.07 30.97 -32.21
C TYR A 355 16.62 30.38 -30.87
N ARG A 356 16.42 31.24 -29.87
CA ARG A 356 15.81 30.86 -28.59
C ARG A 356 14.34 30.45 -28.79
N LEU A 357 13.58 31.25 -29.53
CA LEU A 357 12.18 30.95 -29.85
C LEU A 357 12.04 29.72 -30.75
N MET A 358 12.93 29.53 -31.73
CA MET A 358 12.94 28.33 -32.57
C MET A 358 13.27 27.07 -31.76
N LEU A 359 14.27 27.12 -30.87
CA LEU A 359 14.57 26.00 -29.97
C LEU A 359 13.40 25.70 -29.03
N GLY A 360 12.77 26.73 -28.46
CA GLY A 360 11.56 26.60 -27.65
C GLY A 360 10.40 25.99 -28.44
N GLY A 361 10.13 26.49 -29.65
CA GLY A 361 9.07 25.99 -30.53
C GLY A 361 9.26 24.53 -30.94
N VAL A 362 10.48 24.15 -31.34
CA VAL A 362 10.81 22.74 -31.64
C VAL A 362 10.63 21.86 -30.41
N THR A 363 11.05 22.33 -29.23
CA THR A 363 10.90 21.59 -27.98
C THR A 363 9.42 21.38 -27.62
N VAL A 364 8.60 22.41 -27.78
CA VAL A 364 7.15 22.31 -27.54
C VAL A 364 6.53 21.31 -28.51
N VAL A 365 6.81 21.42 -29.81
CA VAL A 365 6.25 20.47 -30.80
C VAL A 365 6.67 19.03 -30.50
N VAL A 366 7.97 18.77 -30.29
CA VAL A 366 8.47 17.43 -30.00
C VAL A 366 7.93 16.91 -28.66
N GLY A 367 7.90 17.77 -27.64
CA GLY A 367 7.37 17.43 -26.32
C GLY A 367 5.88 17.10 -26.38
N THR A 368 5.07 17.91 -27.05
CA THR A 368 3.63 17.66 -27.23
C THR A 368 3.37 16.36 -28.00
N LEU A 369 4.10 16.11 -29.09
CA LEU A 369 3.97 14.85 -29.82
C LEU A 369 4.36 13.64 -28.98
N LEU A 370 5.41 13.76 -28.16
CA LEU A 370 5.86 12.69 -27.26
C LEU A 370 4.84 12.43 -26.15
N VAL A 371 4.35 13.48 -25.48
CA VAL A 371 3.31 13.40 -24.45
C VAL A 371 2.04 12.78 -25.04
N ALA A 372 1.60 13.23 -26.22
CA ALA A 372 0.44 12.66 -26.89
C ALA A 372 0.63 11.16 -27.22
N ALA A 373 1.83 10.76 -27.68
CA ALA A 373 2.13 9.35 -27.94
C ALA A 373 2.12 8.51 -26.65
N LEU A 374 2.65 9.05 -25.55
CA LEU A 374 2.65 8.40 -24.24
C LEU A 374 1.26 8.33 -23.61
N PHE A 375 0.41 9.34 -23.78
CA PHE A 375 -0.96 9.33 -23.23
C PHE A 375 -1.82 8.24 -23.89
N ASN A 376 -1.58 7.97 -25.16
CA ASN A 376 -2.29 6.95 -25.93
C ASN A 376 -1.72 5.54 -25.75
N THR A 377 -0.74 5.31 -24.86
CA THR A 377 -0.14 3.97 -24.67
C THR A 377 -1.16 2.92 -24.28
N ASP A 378 -2.24 3.27 -23.59
CA ASP A 378 -3.19 2.29 -23.04
C ASP A 378 -4.10 1.75 -24.14
N ARG A 379 -4.65 2.67 -24.95
CA ARG A 379 -5.34 2.34 -26.20
C ARG A 379 -4.49 1.48 -27.13
N TYR A 380 -3.18 1.73 -27.16
CA TYR A 380 -2.26 0.93 -27.94
C TYR A 380 -1.91 -0.41 -27.25
N SER A 381 -1.75 -0.44 -25.93
CA SER A 381 -1.34 -1.63 -25.16
C SER A 381 -2.42 -2.73 -25.19
N ALA A 382 -3.70 -2.34 -25.22
CA ALA A 382 -4.83 -3.26 -25.38
C ALA A 382 -4.78 -4.03 -26.73
N SER A 383 -4.24 -3.42 -27.79
CA SER A 383 -4.02 -4.13 -29.04
C SER A 383 -2.76 -5.02 -28.94
N LYS A 384 -2.92 -6.33 -29.16
CA LYS A 384 -1.82 -7.33 -29.10
C LYS A 384 -0.62 -7.00 -29.99
N ASP A 385 -0.76 -6.08 -30.94
CA ASP A 385 0.22 -5.75 -31.99
C ASP A 385 0.69 -4.28 -32.03
N SER A 386 0.44 -3.48 -30.99
CA SER A 386 0.80 -2.05 -31.07
C SER A 386 2.29 -1.77 -31.21
N LEU A 387 2.56 -0.67 -31.90
CA LEU A 387 3.90 -0.09 -32.03
C LEU A 387 4.55 0.12 -30.64
N MET A 388 3.82 0.63 -29.65
CA MET A 388 4.37 0.90 -28.32
C MET A 388 4.84 -0.37 -27.62
N LYS A 389 4.03 -1.45 -27.67
CA LYS A 389 4.41 -2.76 -27.11
C LYS A 389 5.61 -3.37 -27.84
N ARG A 390 5.69 -3.24 -29.17
CA ARG A 390 6.87 -3.66 -29.96
C ARG A 390 8.13 -2.85 -29.64
N LEU A 391 7.97 -1.60 -29.21
CA LEU A 391 9.07 -0.77 -28.73
C LEU A 391 9.44 -1.06 -27.25
N GLY A 392 8.71 -1.96 -26.58
CA GLY A 392 8.95 -2.31 -25.18
C GLY A 392 8.48 -1.24 -24.19
N ILE A 393 7.52 -0.39 -24.60
CA ILE A 393 6.81 0.52 -23.71
C ILE A 393 5.42 -0.02 -23.47
N VAL A 394 5.16 -0.40 -22.22
CA VAL A 394 3.88 -0.96 -21.79
C VAL A 394 3.45 -0.20 -20.53
N ASN A 395 2.27 0.42 -20.55
CA ASN A 395 1.69 0.97 -19.33
C ASN A 395 1.11 -0.19 -18.53
N ASN A 396 1.77 -0.58 -17.45
CA ASN A 396 1.20 -1.55 -16.53
C ASN A 396 0.41 -0.80 -15.46
N ILE A 397 -0.89 -0.64 -15.70
CA ILE A 397 -1.78 0.12 -14.81
C ILE A 397 -1.89 -0.59 -13.46
N TRP A 398 -1.93 -1.92 -13.48
CA TRP A 398 -2.07 -2.84 -12.34
C TRP A 398 -0.81 -2.88 -11.47
N ASN A 399 0.38 -2.89 -12.08
CA ASN A 399 1.65 -2.89 -11.36
C ASN A 399 2.47 -1.63 -11.69
N GLN A 400 2.18 -0.54 -10.97
CA GLN A 400 2.88 0.73 -11.13
C GLN A 400 4.39 0.65 -10.78
N PRO A 401 4.84 -0.05 -9.72
CA PRO A 401 6.27 -0.26 -9.48
C PRO A 401 6.99 -0.87 -10.69
N LYS A 402 6.38 -1.87 -11.33
CA LYS A 402 6.89 -2.49 -12.56
C LYS A 402 6.84 -1.51 -13.73
N ASN A 403 5.78 -0.72 -13.88
CA ASN A 403 5.67 0.32 -14.90
C ASN A 403 6.86 1.31 -14.83
N PHE A 404 7.21 1.76 -13.62
CA PHE A 404 8.34 2.66 -13.38
C PHE A 404 9.68 1.97 -13.64
N THR A 405 9.81 0.70 -13.22
CA THR A 405 11.03 -0.09 -13.43
C THR A 405 11.30 -0.38 -14.91
N ASP A 406 10.27 -0.69 -15.69
CA ASP A 406 10.39 -1.05 -17.10
C ASP A 406 10.53 0.18 -18.01
N ASN A 407 9.74 1.23 -17.78
CA ASN A 407 9.71 2.42 -18.65
C ASN A 407 10.65 3.55 -18.20
N GLY A 408 11.00 3.61 -16.91
CA GLY A 408 11.76 4.69 -16.29
C GLY A 408 10.87 5.77 -15.68
N VAL A 409 11.36 6.41 -14.62
CA VAL A 409 10.56 7.24 -13.70
C VAL A 409 9.83 8.37 -14.42
N LEU A 410 10.52 9.16 -15.24
CA LEU A 410 9.92 10.33 -15.90
C LEU A 410 8.93 9.95 -17.01
N VAL A 411 9.18 8.84 -17.71
CA VAL A 411 8.27 8.32 -18.74
C VAL A 411 6.99 7.81 -18.09
N ALA A 412 7.11 7.03 -17.01
CA ALA A 412 5.96 6.53 -16.26
C ALA A 412 5.13 7.66 -15.63
N ILE A 413 5.76 8.68 -15.03
CA ILE A 413 5.06 9.90 -14.56
C ILE A 413 4.31 10.58 -15.72
N THR A 414 4.93 10.65 -16.90
CA THR A 414 4.27 11.26 -18.07
C THR A 414 3.10 10.42 -18.55
N MET A 415 3.20 9.09 -18.57
CA MET A 415 2.08 8.21 -18.92
C MET A 415 0.90 8.38 -17.95
N ASN A 416 1.20 8.53 -16.66
CA ASN A 416 0.20 8.78 -15.61
C ASN A 416 -0.34 10.22 -15.59
N ALA A 417 0.32 11.19 -16.22
CA ALA A 417 -0.09 12.60 -16.18
C ALA A 417 -1.47 12.87 -16.82
N LYS A 418 -1.95 11.99 -17.69
CA LYS A 418 -3.29 12.08 -18.28
C LYS A 418 -4.41 11.92 -17.24
N TYR A 419 -4.12 11.24 -16.12
CA TYR A 419 -5.05 11.04 -15.01
C TYR A 419 -5.22 12.29 -14.13
N LEU A 420 -4.53 13.40 -14.44
CA LEU A 420 -4.80 14.70 -13.82
C LEU A 420 -6.14 15.29 -14.23
N THR A 421 -6.69 14.86 -15.36
CA THR A 421 -8.00 15.29 -15.87
C THR A 421 -8.91 14.09 -15.96
N VAL A 422 -10.14 14.26 -15.49
CA VAL A 422 -11.20 13.25 -15.61
C VAL A 422 -11.86 13.47 -16.97
N GLU A 423 -11.96 12.42 -17.78
CA GLU A 423 -12.73 12.47 -19.04
C GLU A 423 -14.21 12.28 -18.73
N THR A 424 -15.07 13.14 -19.27
CA THR A 424 -16.53 12.94 -19.24
C THR A 424 -16.85 11.63 -19.98
N PRO A 425 -17.65 10.70 -19.40
CA PRO A 425 -18.06 9.48 -20.08
C PRO A 425 -18.71 9.78 -21.43
N ALA A 426 -18.42 8.98 -22.46
CA ALA A 426 -18.85 9.27 -23.84
C ALA A 426 -20.38 9.34 -24.01
N VAL A 427 -21.11 8.64 -23.14
CA VAL A 427 -22.58 8.58 -23.10
C VAL A 427 -23.21 9.58 -22.12
N TYR A 428 -22.39 10.39 -21.43
CA TYR A 428 -22.87 11.34 -20.44
C TYR A 428 -23.67 12.49 -21.08
N ASN A 429 -24.95 12.53 -20.75
CA ASN A 429 -25.87 13.64 -20.97
C ASN A 429 -26.92 13.56 -19.85
N ILE A 430 -27.29 14.70 -19.26
CA ILE A 430 -28.36 14.75 -18.23
C ILE A 430 -29.67 14.15 -18.78
N GLU A 431 -29.97 14.36 -20.07
CA GLU A 431 -31.17 13.77 -20.70
C GLU A 431 -31.09 12.23 -20.83
N ASN A 432 -29.88 11.65 -20.86
CA ASN A 432 -29.69 10.19 -20.83
C ASN A 432 -29.75 9.64 -19.40
N LEU A 433 -29.58 10.49 -18.38
CA LEU A 433 -29.63 10.07 -16.99
C LEU A 433 -31.03 9.55 -16.64
N ASP A 434 -32.08 10.22 -17.12
CA ASP A 434 -33.46 9.73 -16.96
C ASP A 434 -33.63 8.32 -17.56
N HIS A 435 -33.02 8.02 -18.70
CA HIS A 435 -33.05 6.66 -19.29
C HIS A 435 -32.23 5.65 -18.49
N VAL A 436 -31.05 6.02 -17.98
CA VAL A 436 -30.27 5.15 -17.08
C VAL A 436 -31.07 4.85 -15.81
N VAL A 437 -31.76 5.85 -15.27
CA VAL A 437 -32.60 5.72 -14.08
C VAL A 437 -33.84 4.88 -14.36
N GLU A 438 -34.50 5.08 -15.50
CA GLU A 438 -35.61 4.23 -15.97
C GLU A 438 -35.15 2.77 -16.12
N ASP A 439 -34.02 2.51 -16.78
CA ASP A 439 -33.47 1.16 -16.95
C ASP A 439 -33.10 0.51 -15.60
N VAL A 440 -32.55 1.28 -14.65
CA VAL A 440 -32.27 0.83 -13.28
C VAL A 440 -33.56 0.51 -12.54
N HIS A 441 -34.57 1.36 -12.68
CA HIS A 441 -35.86 1.22 -12.03
C HIS A 441 -36.64 -0.01 -12.55
N ASP A 442 -36.58 -0.25 -13.86
CA ASP A 442 -37.28 -1.35 -14.55
C ASP A 442 -36.63 -2.73 -14.34
N ASN A 443 -35.32 -2.79 -14.06
CA ASN A 443 -34.58 -4.05 -13.91
C ASN A 443 -34.43 -4.59 -12.47
N TYR A 444 -35.06 -3.96 -11.48
CA TYR A 444 -35.19 -4.40 -10.07
C TYR A 444 -33.93 -4.93 -9.38
N GLY A 445 -33.43 -4.16 -8.38
CA GLY A 445 -32.32 -4.58 -7.51
C GLY A 445 -32.53 -5.92 -6.82
N VAL A 446 -31.44 -6.66 -6.60
CA VAL A 446 -31.44 -7.95 -5.86
C VAL A 446 -31.21 -7.69 -4.37
N ASN A 447 -31.89 -8.45 -3.52
CA ASN A 447 -31.57 -8.50 -2.09
C ASN A 447 -30.32 -9.37 -1.92
N LEU A 448 -29.19 -8.77 -1.51
CA LEU A 448 -27.93 -9.52 -1.40
C LEU A 448 -27.96 -10.53 -0.25
N LEU A 449 -28.90 -10.40 0.69
CA LEU A 449 -29.10 -11.32 1.81
C LEU A 449 -29.88 -12.57 1.42
N THR A 450 -30.75 -12.50 0.40
CA THR A 450 -31.62 -13.62 0.03
C THR A 450 -31.43 -14.10 -1.41
N GLY A 451 -30.76 -13.32 -2.25
CA GLY A 451 -30.63 -13.58 -3.70
C GLY A 451 -31.93 -13.37 -4.50
N GLU A 452 -33.00 -12.87 -3.86
CA GLU A 452 -34.31 -12.66 -4.47
C GLU A 452 -34.47 -11.20 -4.96
N PRO A 453 -35.30 -10.94 -6.00
CA PRO A 453 -35.61 -9.57 -6.41
C PRO A 453 -36.24 -8.76 -5.27
N LEU A 454 -35.81 -7.52 -5.08
CA LEU A 454 -36.37 -6.62 -4.07
C LEU A 454 -37.81 -6.22 -4.42
N THR A 455 -38.74 -6.54 -3.52
CA THR A 455 -40.15 -6.14 -3.63
C THR A 455 -40.34 -4.64 -3.41
N GLN A 456 -41.47 -4.07 -3.85
CA GLN A 456 -41.79 -2.65 -3.65
C GLN A 456 -41.84 -2.27 -2.14
N MET A 457 -42.33 -3.17 -1.27
CA MET A 457 -42.29 -2.98 0.20
C MET A 457 -40.86 -2.86 0.73
N GLN A 458 -39.90 -3.62 0.21
CA GLN A 458 -38.49 -3.54 0.65
C GLN A 458 -37.77 -2.28 0.15
N ARG A 459 -38.42 -1.47 -0.69
CA ARG A 459 -37.91 -0.17 -1.17
C ARG A 459 -38.46 1.01 -0.36
N THR A 460 -39.61 0.86 0.27
CA THR A 460 -40.32 1.95 0.95
C THR A 460 -40.49 1.75 2.45
N ASP A 461 -40.47 0.51 2.93
CA ASP A 461 -40.84 0.17 4.30
C ASP A 461 -39.62 -0.33 5.09
N VAL A 462 -39.51 0.13 6.35
CA VAL A 462 -38.48 -0.31 7.30
C VAL A 462 -38.83 -1.72 7.81
N LEU A 463 -37.95 -2.69 7.60
CA LEU A 463 -38.22 -4.12 7.89
C LEU A 463 -37.81 -4.55 9.33
N VAL A 464 -37.56 -3.58 10.22
CA VAL A 464 -36.89 -3.83 11.50
C VAL A 464 -37.85 -4.48 12.53
N PRO A 465 -37.41 -5.48 13.32
CA PRO A 465 -38.22 -6.03 14.40
C PRO A 465 -38.45 -5.00 15.51
N GLY A 466 -39.73 -4.64 15.77
CA GLY A 466 -40.11 -3.88 16.98
C GLY A 466 -40.21 -2.36 16.86
N GLU A 467 -40.51 -1.82 15.68
CA GLU A 467 -40.90 -0.40 15.46
C GLU A 467 -39.79 0.66 15.66
N ARG A 468 -38.51 0.28 15.79
CA ARG A 468 -37.38 1.23 15.93
C ARG A 468 -36.28 0.96 14.92
N MET A 469 -35.79 2.00 14.25
CA MET A 469 -34.62 1.93 13.38
C MET A 469 -33.34 1.63 14.21
N PRO A 470 -32.42 0.77 13.72
CA PRO A 470 -31.22 0.40 14.47
C PRO A 470 -30.16 1.50 14.46
N ASN A 471 -29.31 1.52 15.48
CA ASN A 471 -28.05 2.25 15.44
C ASN A 471 -27.09 1.55 14.47
N ILE A 472 -26.32 2.32 13.70
CA ILE A 472 -25.38 1.80 12.72
C ILE A 472 -23.98 2.31 13.06
N ILE A 473 -23.07 1.39 13.34
CA ILE A 473 -21.69 1.70 13.72
C ILE A 473 -20.79 1.04 12.68
N CYS A 474 -20.01 1.85 11.98
CA CYS A 474 -19.06 1.38 10.97
C CYS A 474 -17.65 1.76 11.41
N ILE A 475 -16.79 0.76 11.59
CA ILE A 475 -15.40 0.90 11.98
C ILE A 475 -14.53 0.50 10.80
N MET A 476 -13.82 1.47 10.26
CA MET A 476 -12.73 1.25 9.33
C MET A 476 -11.43 1.22 10.11
N ASP A 477 -10.86 0.02 10.26
CA ASP A 477 -9.64 -0.17 11.02
C ASP A 477 -8.40 -0.04 10.13
N GLU A 478 -7.53 0.88 10.51
CA GLU A 478 -6.34 1.24 9.74
C GLU A 478 -5.43 0.03 9.56
N SER A 479 -5.09 -0.31 8.32
CA SER A 479 -4.20 -1.42 7.97
C SER A 479 -4.61 -2.79 8.54
N TYR A 480 -5.85 -3.00 9.02
CA TYR A 480 -6.26 -4.28 9.58
C TYR A 480 -6.46 -5.34 8.51
N CYS A 481 -5.91 -6.53 8.73
CA CYS A 481 -6.10 -7.68 7.87
C CYS A 481 -5.87 -8.99 8.62
N ASP A 482 -6.69 -9.98 8.29
CA ASP A 482 -6.45 -11.39 8.58
C ASP A 482 -5.48 -11.97 7.54
N PHE A 483 -4.36 -12.48 8.04
CA PHE A 483 -3.31 -13.13 7.28
C PHE A 483 -3.57 -14.62 7.10
N SER A 484 -4.71 -15.15 7.58
CA SER A 484 -5.14 -16.53 7.28
C SER A 484 -5.34 -16.79 5.78
N GLN A 485 -5.47 -15.73 4.96
CA GLN A 485 -5.48 -15.78 3.48
C GLN A 485 -4.15 -16.22 2.83
N PHE A 486 -3.08 -16.20 3.61
CA PHE A 486 -1.73 -16.59 3.23
C PHE A 486 -1.43 -17.99 3.74
N ASP A 487 -0.86 -18.82 2.87
CA ASP A 487 -0.76 -20.25 3.13
C ASP A 487 0.49 -20.49 4.00
N ASN A 488 0.32 -21.07 5.19
CA ASN A 488 1.38 -21.54 6.10
C ASN A 488 1.98 -20.50 7.07
N ILE A 489 1.20 -19.48 7.47
CA ILE A 489 1.61 -18.59 8.57
C ILE A 489 1.20 -19.21 9.91
N GLU A 490 2.18 -19.71 10.66
CA GLU A 490 2.01 -20.09 12.06
C GLU A 490 2.65 -19.04 12.97
N MET A 491 1.93 -18.60 14.00
CA MET A 491 2.39 -17.59 14.96
C MET A 491 2.69 -18.21 16.33
N THR A 492 3.58 -17.59 17.11
CA THR A 492 3.84 -18.00 18.50
C THR A 492 2.62 -17.84 19.40
N LYS A 493 1.72 -16.92 19.04
CA LYS A 493 0.42 -16.71 19.67
C LYS A 493 -0.57 -16.26 18.59
N GLU A 494 -1.82 -16.66 18.71
CA GLU A 494 -2.90 -16.11 17.89
C GLU A 494 -2.99 -14.59 18.13
N TYR A 495 -3.21 -13.84 17.04
CA TYR A 495 -3.34 -12.39 17.07
C TYR A 495 -4.77 -11.91 16.78
N SER A 496 -5.65 -12.76 16.25
CA SER A 496 -7.06 -12.44 15.96
C SER A 496 -8.09 -13.45 16.55
N PRO A 497 -7.90 -13.97 17.79
CA PRO A 497 -8.75 -15.04 18.32
C PRO A 497 -10.23 -14.67 18.47
N PHE A 498 -10.57 -13.41 18.77
CA PHE A 498 -11.98 -13.00 18.84
C PHE A 498 -12.61 -12.97 17.45
N MET A 499 -11.92 -12.40 16.47
CA MET A 499 -12.37 -12.37 15.08
C MET A 499 -12.61 -13.78 14.51
N ASP A 500 -11.75 -14.74 14.86
CA ASP A 500 -11.94 -16.15 14.50
C ASP A 500 -13.19 -16.74 15.17
N SER A 501 -13.45 -16.38 16.43
CA SER A 501 -14.63 -16.86 17.17
C SER A 501 -15.97 -16.38 16.59
N LEU A 502 -15.97 -15.30 15.79
CA LEU A 502 -17.18 -14.79 15.14
C LEU A 502 -17.68 -15.73 14.01
N CYS A 503 -16.87 -16.67 13.51
CA CYS A 503 -17.26 -17.60 12.45
C CYS A 503 -18.53 -18.40 12.77
N ASP A 504 -18.73 -18.75 14.04
CA ASP A 504 -19.84 -19.60 14.48
C ASP A 504 -21.09 -18.78 14.87
N ASN A 505 -21.05 -17.45 14.74
CA ASN A 505 -22.14 -16.57 15.16
C ASN A 505 -23.17 -16.40 14.03
N PRO A 506 -24.44 -16.83 14.22
CA PRO A 506 -25.47 -16.74 13.18
C PRO A 506 -25.91 -15.30 12.85
N ASN A 507 -25.53 -14.32 13.69
CA ASN A 507 -25.81 -12.90 13.46
C ASN A 507 -24.61 -12.16 12.87
N VAL A 508 -23.64 -12.87 12.26
CA VAL A 508 -22.46 -12.30 11.60
C VAL A 508 -22.46 -12.66 10.12
N ILE A 509 -22.18 -11.69 9.26
CA ILE A 509 -21.67 -11.88 7.90
C ILE A 509 -20.19 -11.54 7.94
N ARG A 510 -19.32 -12.34 7.31
CA ARG A 510 -17.89 -12.04 7.15
C ARG A 510 -17.39 -12.57 5.82
N GLY A 511 -16.28 -12.03 5.34
CA GLY A 511 -15.64 -12.51 4.12
C GLY A 511 -14.43 -11.68 3.71
N ASP A 512 -13.89 -12.03 2.54
CA ASP A 512 -12.80 -11.32 1.90
C ASP A 512 -13.30 -9.95 1.41
N LEU A 513 -12.63 -8.88 1.84
CA LEU A 513 -12.90 -7.52 1.39
C LEU A 513 -11.84 -7.06 0.38
N TYR A 514 -12.23 -6.90 -0.87
CA TYR A 514 -11.36 -6.40 -1.92
C TYR A 514 -11.38 -4.86 -1.94
N VAL A 515 -10.19 -4.26 -1.85
CA VAL A 515 -10.00 -2.81 -1.80
C VAL A 515 -9.18 -2.32 -2.99
N SER A 516 -9.24 -1.03 -3.28
CA SER A 516 -8.47 -0.42 -4.38
C SER A 516 -7.13 0.19 -3.93
N THR A 517 -6.68 -0.07 -2.69
CA THR A 517 -5.46 0.50 -2.11
C THR A 517 -4.60 -0.53 -1.37
N TYR A 518 -3.30 -0.24 -1.24
CA TYR A 518 -2.31 -1.09 -0.56
C TYR A 518 -1.27 -0.20 0.13
N GLY A 519 -0.96 -0.46 1.40
CA GLY A 519 0.10 0.24 2.14
C GLY A 519 -0.15 1.73 2.39
N GLY A 520 -1.36 2.22 2.15
CA GLY A 520 -1.75 3.61 2.24
C GLY A 520 -2.92 3.92 1.32
N GLY A 521 -3.53 5.09 1.51
CA GLY A 521 -4.65 5.55 0.68
C GLY A 521 -6.01 5.39 1.33
N THR A 522 -6.07 5.24 2.66
CA THR A 522 -7.24 5.26 3.55
C THR A 522 -8.45 6.06 3.03
N ALA A 523 -8.23 7.30 2.56
CA ALA A 523 -9.30 8.16 2.05
C ALA A 523 -10.02 7.62 0.80
N ASN A 524 -9.38 6.77 0.00
CA ASN A 524 -10.03 6.06 -1.11
C ASN A 524 -10.94 4.96 -0.59
N SER A 525 -10.53 4.23 0.46
CA SER A 525 -11.38 3.23 1.10
C SER A 525 -12.58 3.89 1.79
N GLU A 526 -12.40 5.04 2.45
CA GLU A 526 -13.52 5.86 2.95
C GLU A 526 -14.46 6.29 1.81
N PHE A 527 -13.90 6.71 0.68
CA PHE A 527 -14.66 7.10 -0.51
C PHE A 527 -15.49 5.94 -1.07
N GLU A 528 -14.88 4.77 -1.28
CA GLU A 528 -15.57 3.60 -1.82
C GLU A 528 -16.69 3.15 -0.88
N PHE A 529 -16.40 3.03 0.42
CA PHE A 529 -17.39 2.63 1.41
C PHE A 529 -18.55 3.62 1.53
N LEU A 530 -18.27 4.90 1.79
CA LEU A 530 -19.32 5.88 2.12
C LEU A 530 -20.17 6.25 0.91
N THR A 531 -19.60 6.28 -0.29
CA THR A 531 -20.32 6.75 -1.49
C THR A 531 -20.87 5.62 -2.35
N GLY A 532 -20.30 4.41 -2.24
CA GLY A 532 -20.60 3.28 -3.12
C GLY A 532 -19.99 3.40 -4.53
N ASN A 533 -19.27 4.48 -4.82
CA ASN A 533 -18.47 4.66 -6.05
C ASN A 533 -17.18 3.80 -5.98
N THR A 534 -16.55 3.49 -7.12
CA THR A 534 -15.34 2.65 -7.17
C THR A 534 -14.14 3.44 -7.69
N MET A 535 -12.96 3.18 -7.13
CA MET A 535 -11.72 3.76 -7.66
C MET A 535 -11.39 3.27 -9.08
N VAL A 536 -12.05 2.22 -9.57
CA VAL A 536 -11.92 1.72 -10.96
C VAL A 536 -12.33 2.78 -11.99
N GLY A 537 -13.39 3.55 -11.72
CA GLY A 537 -13.84 4.62 -12.61
C GLY A 537 -13.10 5.93 -12.42
N MET A 538 -12.29 6.03 -11.36
CA MET A 538 -11.48 7.20 -11.05
C MET A 538 -10.14 7.18 -11.79
N PRO A 539 -9.54 8.37 -12.04
CA PRO A 539 -8.20 8.43 -12.61
C PRO A 539 -7.17 7.73 -11.71
N ALA A 540 -6.24 6.97 -12.31
CA ALA A 540 -5.26 6.20 -11.56
C ALA A 540 -4.40 7.08 -10.64
N GLY A 541 -4.25 6.67 -9.38
CA GLY A 541 -3.52 7.40 -8.34
C GLY A 541 -4.22 8.67 -7.85
N SER A 542 -5.50 8.86 -8.17
CA SER A 542 -6.29 9.95 -7.59
C SER A 542 -6.70 9.66 -6.15
N ILE A 543 -6.91 10.74 -5.40
CA ILE A 543 -7.52 10.73 -4.08
C ILE A 543 -8.74 11.67 -4.12
N PRO A 544 -9.96 11.14 -4.28
CA PRO A 544 -11.17 11.94 -4.52
C PRO A 544 -11.40 13.04 -3.47
N TYR A 545 -11.13 12.75 -2.20
CA TYR A 545 -11.30 13.69 -1.07
C TYR A 545 -10.52 15.01 -1.24
N GLN A 546 -9.35 14.96 -1.87
CA GLN A 546 -8.50 16.14 -2.02
C GLN A 546 -8.67 16.82 -3.39
N GLN A 547 -9.24 16.11 -4.35
CA GLN A 547 -9.21 16.53 -5.75
C GLN A 547 -10.59 16.87 -6.31
N TYR A 548 -11.63 16.17 -5.88
CA TYR A 548 -12.92 16.14 -6.57
C TYR A 548 -14.09 16.50 -5.65
N LEU A 549 -14.07 16.03 -4.39
CA LEU A 549 -15.16 16.30 -3.45
C LEU A 549 -15.08 17.72 -2.90
N SER A 550 -16.05 18.56 -3.27
CA SER A 550 -16.16 19.95 -2.81
C SER A 550 -17.59 20.49 -2.68
N GLY A 551 -18.60 19.71 -3.08
CA GLY A 551 -20.03 20.02 -3.00
C GLY A 551 -20.85 18.84 -2.47
N GLU A 552 -22.17 18.97 -2.44
CA GLU A 552 -23.05 17.92 -1.91
C GLU A 552 -22.78 16.56 -2.57
N THR A 553 -22.46 15.57 -1.76
CA THR A 553 -22.09 14.23 -2.22
C THR A 553 -23.16 13.23 -1.81
N GLY A 554 -23.63 12.43 -2.76
CA GLY A 554 -24.53 11.32 -2.52
C GLY A 554 -23.79 10.17 -1.88
N CYS A 555 -24.18 9.83 -0.65
CA CYS A 555 -23.45 8.89 0.20
C CYS A 555 -24.32 8.42 1.37
N VAL A 556 -23.88 7.36 2.05
CA VAL A 556 -24.58 6.77 3.20
C VAL A 556 -24.82 7.76 4.35
N PRO A 557 -23.85 8.59 4.79
CA PRO A 557 -24.11 9.57 5.84
C PRO A 557 -25.24 10.54 5.47
N ARG A 558 -25.26 11.06 4.23
CA ARG A 558 -26.34 11.93 3.74
C ARG A 558 -27.69 11.21 3.73
N THR A 559 -27.73 9.96 3.26
CA THR A 559 -28.96 9.16 3.25
C THR A 559 -29.50 8.97 4.67
N LEU A 560 -28.64 8.61 5.63
CA LEU A 560 -29.03 8.40 7.02
C LEU A 560 -29.43 9.72 7.70
N HIS A 561 -28.71 10.82 7.45
CA HIS A 561 -29.09 12.15 7.91
C HIS A 561 -30.49 12.54 7.42
N ASN A 562 -30.80 12.32 6.13
CA ASN A 562 -32.12 12.62 5.56
C ASN A 562 -33.23 11.73 6.14
N LEU A 563 -32.88 10.53 6.61
CA LEU A 563 -33.77 9.60 7.35
C LEU A 563 -33.90 9.95 8.84
N GLY A 564 -33.23 10.99 9.32
CA GLY A 564 -33.34 11.48 10.69
C GLY A 564 -32.33 10.87 11.68
N TYR A 565 -31.24 10.29 11.19
CA TYR A 565 -30.13 9.86 12.05
C TYR A 565 -29.27 11.05 12.46
N ARG A 566 -28.73 11.01 13.68
CA ARG A 566 -27.52 11.78 14.03
C ARG A 566 -26.32 11.10 13.36
N THR A 567 -25.54 11.83 12.58
CA THR A 567 -24.38 11.28 11.84
C THR A 567 -23.05 11.80 12.42
N VAL A 568 -22.20 10.91 12.92
CA VAL A 568 -20.94 11.28 13.58
C VAL A 568 -19.76 10.57 12.92
N ALA A 569 -18.75 11.33 12.52
CA ALA A 569 -17.45 10.80 12.11
C ALA A 569 -16.45 10.91 13.27
N ILE A 570 -15.62 9.88 13.46
CA ILE A 570 -14.61 9.83 14.53
C ILE A 570 -13.27 9.41 13.92
N HIS A 571 -12.21 10.20 14.12
CA HIS A 571 -10.86 9.84 13.71
C HIS A 571 -9.85 10.31 14.77
N PRO A 572 -9.19 9.42 15.52
CA PRO A 572 -8.31 9.79 16.63
C PRO A 572 -6.91 10.23 16.14
N TYR A 573 -6.89 11.12 15.15
CA TYR A 573 -5.71 11.77 14.60
C TYR A 573 -6.06 13.16 14.05
N LEU A 574 -5.07 13.87 13.48
CA LEU A 574 -5.25 15.24 13.02
C LEU A 574 -6.39 15.36 12.01
N GLY A 575 -7.48 16.07 12.35
CA GLY A 575 -8.67 16.17 11.51
C GLY A 575 -8.39 16.75 10.13
N SER A 576 -7.38 17.62 9.99
CA SER A 576 -6.97 18.17 8.68
C SER A 576 -6.40 17.15 7.68
N GLY A 577 -6.15 15.91 8.10
CA GLY A 577 -5.75 14.81 7.23
C GLY A 577 -6.78 14.59 6.11
N TRP A 578 -6.30 14.38 4.89
CA TRP A 578 -7.13 14.10 3.72
C TRP A 578 -8.22 15.12 3.37
N ASN A 579 -8.20 16.33 3.95
CA ASN A 579 -9.28 17.32 3.81
C ASN A 579 -10.64 16.86 4.38
N ARG A 580 -10.63 15.93 5.35
CA ARG A 580 -11.84 15.39 6.00
C ARG A 580 -12.84 16.44 6.48
N PRO A 581 -12.46 17.61 7.04
CA PRO A 581 -13.45 18.57 7.52
C PRO A 581 -14.38 19.07 6.41
N LEU A 582 -13.83 19.35 5.22
CA LEU A 582 -14.63 19.77 4.07
C LEU A 582 -15.43 18.60 3.49
N VAL A 583 -14.83 17.42 3.41
CA VAL A 583 -15.47 16.24 2.81
C VAL A 583 -16.60 15.70 3.69
N TYR A 584 -16.41 15.63 5.00
CA TYR A 584 -17.45 15.18 5.92
C TYR A 584 -18.61 16.17 6.00
N GLU A 585 -18.35 17.49 5.89
CA GLU A 585 -19.39 18.49 5.66
C GLU A 585 -20.14 18.22 4.35
N SER A 586 -19.42 17.93 3.26
CA SER A 586 -20.02 17.63 1.94
C SER A 586 -20.84 16.33 1.92
N MET A 587 -20.53 15.40 2.82
CA MET A 587 -21.24 14.13 3.04
C MET A 587 -22.38 14.23 4.06
N ALA A 588 -22.63 15.41 4.65
CA ALA A 588 -23.65 15.63 5.68
C ALA A 588 -23.44 14.80 6.96
N PHE A 589 -22.19 14.72 7.44
CA PHE A 589 -21.94 14.41 8.84
C PHE A 589 -22.32 15.60 9.72
N ASP A 590 -23.09 15.36 10.79
CA ASP A 590 -23.46 16.38 11.78
C ASP A 590 -22.27 16.79 12.64
N GLU A 591 -21.37 15.83 12.93
CA GLU A 591 -20.24 16.03 13.82
C GLU A 591 -18.99 15.28 13.32
N PHE A 592 -17.82 15.89 13.51
CA PHE A 592 -16.53 15.26 13.27
C PHE A 592 -15.63 15.41 14.49
N LEU A 593 -15.35 14.28 15.15
CA LEU A 593 -14.49 14.18 16.32
C LEU A 593 -13.08 13.77 15.87
N ASP A 594 -12.13 14.72 15.95
CA ASP A 594 -10.73 14.46 15.65
C ASP A 594 -9.88 14.27 16.92
N ILE A 595 -8.54 14.26 16.80
CA ILE A 595 -7.60 14.12 17.92
C ILE A 595 -7.87 15.06 19.12
N GLU A 596 -8.49 16.24 18.90
CA GLU A 596 -8.81 17.16 20.00
C GLU A 596 -9.86 16.56 20.97
N SER A 597 -10.58 15.53 20.53
CA SER A 597 -11.57 14.78 21.32
C SER A 597 -10.96 13.67 22.19
N PHE A 598 -9.63 13.50 22.14
CA PHE A 598 -8.88 12.43 22.82
C PHE A 598 -7.77 12.98 23.77
N PRO A 599 -8.09 13.89 24.71
CA PRO A 599 -7.06 14.57 25.52
C PRO A 599 -6.30 13.65 26.50
N ASP A 600 -6.94 12.56 26.95
CA ASP A 600 -6.42 11.62 27.95
C ASP A 600 -6.26 10.20 27.38
N ALA A 601 -6.16 10.06 26.06
CA ALA A 601 -6.08 8.76 25.41
C ALA A 601 -4.78 8.01 25.72
N GLU A 602 -4.88 6.69 25.83
CA GLU A 602 -3.73 5.80 25.81
C GLU A 602 -3.19 5.68 24.38
N TYR A 603 -1.85 5.70 24.27
CA TYR A 603 -1.15 5.57 23.00
C TYR A 603 -0.39 4.25 22.94
N ILE A 604 -0.61 3.50 21.87
CA ILE A 604 0.25 2.38 21.47
C ILE A 604 1.15 2.88 20.34
N ARG A 605 2.46 2.71 20.52
CA ARG A 605 3.47 3.39 19.69
C ARG A 605 3.23 4.91 19.68
N SER A 606 2.96 5.50 18.52
CA SER A 606 2.72 6.94 18.33
C SER A 606 1.24 7.31 18.20
N TYR A 607 0.32 6.34 18.26
CA TYR A 607 -1.08 6.54 17.89
C TYR A 607 -2.02 6.22 19.05
N VAL A 608 -3.17 6.90 19.07
CA VAL A 608 -4.25 6.59 20.01
C VAL A 608 -4.65 5.13 19.81
N SER A 609 -4.77 4.40 20.92
CA SER A 609 -5.17 2.98 20.90
C SER A 609 -6.59 2.80 20.36
N ASP A 610 -6.84 1.66 19.73
CA ASP A 610 -8.18 1.32 19.22
C ASP A 610 -9.16 1.12 20.37
N ALA A 611 -8.69 0.66 21.54
CA ALA A 611 -9.49 0.63 22.76
C ALA A 611 -10.04 2.03 23.12
N CYS A 612 -9.18 3.06 23.14
CA CYS A 612 -9.63 4.44 23.35
C CYS A 612 -10.53 4.97 22.22
N SER A 613 -10.28 4.56 20.97
CA SER A 613 -11.14 4.89 19.83
C SER A 613 -12.55 4.31 19.99
N PHE A 614 -12.64 3.04 20.40
CA PHE A 614 -13.90 2.32 20.57
C PHE A 614 -14.64 2.74 21.85
N ASP A 615 -13.92 3.09 22.92
CA ASP A 615 -14.50 3.76 24.08
C ASP A 615 -15.17 5.07 23.68
N LYS A 616 -14.57 5.84 22.75
CA LYS A 616 -15.21 7.06 22.22
C LYS A 616 -16.47 6.75 21.41
N VAL A 617 -16.50 5.65 20.66
CA VAL A 617 -17.73 5.19 19.97
C VAL A 617 -18.84 4.90 20.99
N ILE A 618 -18.50 4.22 22.08
CA ILE A 618 -19.42 3.94 23.18
C ILE A 618 -19.90 5.25 23.85
N ASP A 619 -18.99 6.16 24.18
CA ASP A 619 -19.34 7.47 24.77
C ASP A 619 -20.35 8.25 23.90
N VAL A 620 -20.12 8.29 22.59
CA VAL A 620 -20.99 8.98 21.63
C VAL A 620 -22.36 8.30 21.54
N TYR A 621 -22.38 6.97 21.53
CA TYR A 621 -23.62 6.20 21.60
C TYR A 621 -24.40 6.48 22.89
N GLU A 622 -23.75 6.45 24.06
CA GLU A 622 -24.38 6.71 25.35
C GLU A 622 -24.89 8.15 25.47
N ASP A 623 -24.13 9.14 24.98
CA ASP A 623 -24.58 10.52 24.92
C ASP A 623 -25.85 10.67 24.05
N ASN A 624 -25.90 9.99 22.90
CA ASN A 624 -27.09 9.99 22.06
C ASN A 624 -28.30 9.35 22.75
N ARG A 625 -28.09 8.21 23.43
CA ARG A 625 -29.13 7.51 24.20
C ARG A 625 -29.67 8.37 25.35
N ASP A 626 -28.77 8.99 26.12
CA ASP A 626 -29.10 9.63 27.39
C ASP A 626 -29.50 11.11 27.25
N ASN A 627 -28.95 11.81 26.25
CA ASN A 627 -29.14 13.25 26.02
C ASN A 627 -29.72 13.61 24.64
N GLY A 628 -29.89 12.65 23.73
CA GLY A 628 -30.46 12.87 22.41
C GLY A 628 -31.98 13.09 22.41
N ASP A 629 -32.53 13.31 21.21
CA ASP A 629 -33.97 13.48 20.99
C ASP A 629 -34.72 12.15 20.69
N GLY A 630 -34.02 11.03 20.82
CA GLY A 630 -34.51 9.69 20.50
C GLY A 630 -34.24 9.25 19.05
N SER A 631 -33.55 10.05 18.25
CA SER A 631 -33.04 9.65 16.93
C SER A 631 -32.01 8.53 17.01
N PRO A 632 -31.99 7.59 16.05
CA PRO A 632 -30.91 6.61 15.94
C PRO A 632 -29.60 7.30 15.53
N ILE A 633 -28.47 6.66 15.83
CA ILE A 633 -27.15 7.21 15.50
C ILE A 633 -26.44 6.39 14.41
N PHE A 634 -25.78 7.10 13.51
CA PHE A 634 -24.78 6.56 12.60
C PHE A 634 -23.39 7.04 13.02
N ILE A 635 -22.49 6.11 13.31
CA ILE A 635 -21.10 6.42 13.66
C ILE A 635 -20.18 5.81 12.60
N PHE A 636 -19.33 6.63 11.99
CA PHE A 636 -18.23 6.18 11.15
C PHE A 636 -16.89 6.47 11.85
N ASN A 637 -16.23 5.41 12.33
CA ASN A 637 -14.95 5.50 13.04
C ASN A 637 -13.81 5.04 12.14
N VAL A 638 -12.77 5.87 12.01
CA VAL A 638 -11.54 5.56 11.26
C VAL A 638 -10.39 5.52 12.24
N THR A 639 -9.84 4.33 12.53
CA THR A 639 -8.82 4.15 13.56
C THR A 639 -7.42 4.60 13.09
N MET A 640 -6.40 4.44 13.94
CA MET A 640 -5.03 4.86 13.64
C MET A 640 -3.94 3.99 14.30
N GLN A 641 -4.27 3.16 15.31
CA GLN A 641 -3.29 2.40 16.11
C GLN A 641 -2.33 1.57 15.25
N ASN A 642 -2.89 0.94 14.23
CA ASN A 642 -2.20 0.02 13.33
C ASN A 642 -1.44 0.73 12.19
N HIS A 643 -1.47 2.06 12.09
CA HIS A 643 -0.81 2.79 11.01
C HIS A 643 0.72 2.51 10.97
N GLY A 644 1.27 2.37 9.76
CA GLY A 644 2.71 2.17 9.54
C GLY A 644 3.57 3.44 9.76
N SER A 645 4.90 3.36 9.73
CA SER A 645 5.74 2.18 9.48
C SER A 645 5.98 1.32 10.73
N TYR A 646 6.46 0.09 10.53
CA TYR A 646 6.74 -0.88 11.61
C TYR A 646 8.24 -1.07 11.90
N SER A 647 9.11 -0.27 11.28
CA SER A 647 10.58 -0.43 11.36
C SER A 647 11.22 0.20 12.60
N LYS A 648 10.45 0.97 13.39
CA LYS A 648 10.93 1.66 14.59
C LYS A 648 10.60 0.86 15.84
N SER A 649 11.52 0.90 16.81
CA SER A 649 11.25 0.48 18.18
C SER A 649 10.61 1.61 18.99
N TYR A 650 9.77 1.23 19.96
CA TYR A 650 9.00 2.16 20.79
C TYR A 650 9.20 1.83 22.26
N THR A 651 9.22 2.84 23.13
CA THR A 651 9.43 2.61 24.57
C THR A 651 8.16 2.20 25.32
N ASN A 652 7.00 2.39 24.70
CA ASN A 652 5.66 2.10 25.24
C ASN A 652 5.02 0.87 24.57
N PHE A 653 5.74 0.16 23.70
CA PHE A 653 5.22 -1.02 23.02
C PHE A 653 6.37 -1.94 22.63
N GLU A 654 6.26 -3.21 22.99
CA GLU A 654 7.23 -4.26 22.65
C GLU A 654 6.46 -5.39 21.94
N PRO A 655 6.86 -5.77 20.71
CA PRO A 655 6.24 -6.88 20.00
C PRO A 655 6.29 -8.19 20.78
N ASP A 656 5.20 -8.97 20.74
CA ASP A 656 5.07 -10.22 21.49
C ASP A 656 4.36 -11.35 20.71
N VAL A 657 4.02 -11.09 19.45
CA VAL A 657 3.56 -12.06 18.45
C VAL A 657 4.63 -12.18 17.37
N PHE A 658 5.20 -13.38 17.23
CA PHE A 658 6.26 -13.69 16.28
C PHE A 658 5.82 -14.81 15.35
N LEU A 659 6.49 -14.97 14.21
CA LEU A 659 6.31 -16.18 13.41
C LEU A 659 6.88 -17.38 14.17
N ALA A 660 6.12 -18.47 14.25
CA ALA A 660 6.51 -19.67 14.99
C ALA A 660 7.73 -20.36 14.35
N SER A 661 7.83 -20.32 13.01
CA SER A 661 8.89 -20.98 12.25
C SER A 661 10.22 -20.23 12.28
N ASP A 662 10.19 -18.90 12.37
CA ASP A 662 11.39 -18.06 12.34
C ASP A 662 11.18 -16.73 13.12
N PRO A 663 11.13 -16.78 14.46
CA PRO A 663 10.89 -15.59 15.28
C PRO A 663 11.96 -14.51 15.08
N GLY A 664 11.55 -13.29 14.80
CA GLY A 664 12.44 -12.14 14.61
C GLY A 664 12.95 -11.96 13.17
N ALA A 665 12.62 -12.87 12.25
CA ALA A 665 13.07 -12.79 10.86
C ALA A 665 12.41 -11.64 10.08
N TYR A 666 11.18 -11.29 10.45
CA TYR A 666 10.36 -10.27 9.80
C TYR A 666 9.85 -9.26 10.85
N PRO A 667 10.74 -8.42 11.41
CA PRO A 667 10.40 -7.56 12.54
C PRO A 667 9.32 -6.52 12.22
N GLU A 668 9.14 -6.11 10.96
CA GLU A 668 8.04 -5.21 10.59
C GLU A 668 6.69 -5.94 10.65
N ALA A 669 6.63 -7.15 10.08
CA ALA A 669 5.43 -7.98 10.09
C ALA A 669 5.06 -8.42 11.52
N GLU A 670 6.03 -8.83 12.34
CA GLU A 670 5.81 -9.27 13.73
C GLU A 670 5.36 -8.13 14.65
N GLN A 671 5.91 -6.93 14.45
CA GLN A 671 5.42 -5.74 15.12
C GLN A 671 3.98 -5.42 14.73
N TYR A 672 3.60 -5.62 13.46
CA TYR A 672 2.21 -5.48 13.02
C TYR A 672 1.29 -6.52 13.68
N PHE A 673 1.63 -7.82 13.66
CA PHE A 673 0.79 -8.85 14.28
C PHE A 673 0.59 -8.59 15.78
N SER A 674 1.60 -8.04 16.45
CA SER A 674 1.50 -7.67 17.86
C SER A 674 0.50 -6.53 18.11
N VAL A 675 0.46 -5.49 17.24
CA VAL A 675 -0.53 -4.41 17.39
C VAL A 675 -1.93 -4.80 16.93
N ALA A 676 -2.04 -5.64 15.89
CA ALA A 676 -3.32 -6.16 15.42
C ALA A 676 -4.04 -6.98 16.51
N ARG A 677 -3.28 -7.64 17.40
CA ARG A 677 -3.82 -8.29 18.59
C ARG A 677 -4.49 -7.35 19.57
N ASN A 678 -3.93 -6.15 19.76
CA ASN A 678 -4.58 -5.14 20.61
C ASN A 678 -5.91 -4.68 20.00
N THR A 679 -5.99 -4.61 18.67
CA THR A 679 -7.25 -4.35 17.96
C THR A 679 -8.25 -5.47 18.19
N ASP A 680 -7.86 -6.75 18.08
CA ASP A 680 -8.76 -7.89 18.35
C ASP A 680 -9.37 -7.85 19.76
N ASP A 681 -8.55 -7.52 20.77
CA ASP A 681 -9.01 -7.30 22.15
C ASP A 681 -10.05 -6.15 22.24
N ALA A 682 -9.82 -5.03 21.52
CA ALA A 682 -10.73 -3.91 21.48
C ALA A 682 -12.05 -4.25 20.76
N ILE A 683 -11.99 -5.00 19.66
CA ILE A 683 -13.18 -5.48 18.92
C ILE A 683 -14.04 -6.36 19.84
N ARG A 684 -13.41 -7.29 20.58
CA ARG A 684 -14.12 -8.12 21.57
C ARG A 684 -14.90 -7.27 22.55
N ASP A 685 -14.26 -6.26 23.13
CA ASP A 685 -14.85 -5.45 24.17
C ASP A 685 -16.00 -4.58 23.62
N LEU A 686 -15.86 -4.03 22.41
CA LEU A 686 -16.91 -3.31 21.69
C LEU A 686 -18.13 -4.19 21.39
N VAL A 687 -17.93 -5.35 20.75
CA VAL A 687 -19.03 -6.27 20.42
C VAL A 687 -19.69 -6.80 21.68
N THR A 688 -18.91 -7.10 22.72
CA THR A 688 -19.43 -7.51 24.03
C THR A 688 -20.30 -6.42 24.64
N TYR A 689 -19.88 -5.16 24.59
CA TYR A 689 -20.68 -4.03 25.07
C TYR A 689 -22.04 -3.96 24.35
N PHE A 690 -22.05 -3.90 23.02
CA PHE A 690 -23.29 -3.79 22.25
C PHE A 690 -24.17 -5.05 22.29
N SER A 691 -23.60 -6.22 22.57
CA SER A 691 -24.38 -7.46 22.78
C SER A 691 -25.24 -7.41 24.04
N ASN A 692 -24.89 -6.54 24.99
CA ASN A 692 -25.63 -6.31 26.22
C ASN A 692 -26.56 -5.08 26.14
N CYS A 693 -26.60 -4.37 25.00
CA CYS A 693 -27.51 -3.26 24.76
C CYS A 693 -28.87 -3.75 24.26
N ASP A 694 -29.96 -3.17 24.78
CA ASP A 694 -31.33 -3.48 24.35
C ASP A 694 -31.73 -2.81 23.03
N GLU A 695 -31.04 -1.73 22.64
CA GLU A 695 -31.32 -1.01 21.40
C GLU A 695 -30.78 -1.78 20.17
N PRO A 696 -31.59 -1.97 19.11
CA PRO A 696 -31.13 -2.62 17.89
C PRO A 696 -29.89 -1.91 17.34
N THR A 697 -28.80 -2.65 17.14
CA THR A 697 -27.51 -2.12 16.71
C THR A 697 -26.85 -3.04 15.70
N VAL A 698 -26.34 -2.44 14.61
CA VAL A 698 -25.50 -3.09 13.60
C VAL A 698 -24.09 -2.53 13.68
N ILE A 699 -23.10 -3.41 13.76
CA ILE A 699 -21.67 -3.07 13.71
C ILE A 699 -21.09 -3.64 12.42
N CYS A 700 -20.54 -2.78 11.58
CA CYS A 700 -19.66 -3.15 10.48
C CYS A 700 -18.23 -2.83 10.87
N PHE A 701 -17.33 -3.80 10.72
CA PHE A 701 -15.90 -3.62 10.92
C PHE A 701 -15.19 -4.06 9.64
N PHE A 702 -14.20 -3.29 9.18
CA PHE A 702 -13.43 -3.65 7.99
C PHE A 702 -12.05 -3.00 7.96
N GLY A 703 -11.10 -3.68 7.32
CA GLY A 703 -9.78 -3.11 7.02
C GLY A 703 -9.82 -2.17 5.81
N ASP A 704 -9.04 -1.09 5.82
CA ASP A 704 -8.96 -0.16 4.69
C ASP A 704 -7.97 -0.60 3.59
N HIS A 705 -6.85 -1.24 3.98
CA HIS A 705 -5.85 -1.86 3.11
C HIS A 705 -4.90 -2.80 3.87
N LEU A 706 -4.13 -3.62 3.16
CA LEU A 706 -3.03 -4.39 3.77
C LEU A 706 -1.91 -3.47 4.30
N PRO A 707 -1.25 -3.84 5.42
CA PRO A 707 -0.03 -3.16 5.87
C PRO A 707 1.11 -3.36 4.88
N SER A 708 2.02 -2.39 4.77
CA SER A 708 3.22 -2.50 3.92
C SER A 708 4.45 -2.91 4.74
N PHE A 709 5.13 -3.99 4.33
CA PHE A 709 6.35 -4.50 4.96
C PHE A 709 7.52 -4.49 3.97
N HIS A 710 8.72 -4.18 4.47
CA HIS A 710 9.94 -4.01 3.67
C HIS A 710 11.07 -4.97 4.08
N ASP A 711 10.77 -5.91 4.97
CA ASP A 711 11.68 -6.95 5.46
C ASP A 711 11.63 -8.26 4.64
N GLY A 712 10.84 -8.29 3.57
CA GLY A 712 10.74 -9.43 2.65
C GLY A 712 9.65 -10.44 3.00
N PHE A 713 8.76 -10.12 3.95
CA PHE A 713 7.68 -10.99 4.39
C PHE A 713 6.78 -11.44 3.23
N TYR A 714 6.31 -10.50 2.41
CA TYR A 714 5.43 -10.81 1.27
C TYR A 714 6.13 -11.60 0.18
N GLU A 715 7.41 -11.32 -0.09
CA GLU A 715 8.22 -12.11 -1.03
C GLU A 715 8.33 -13.57 -0.57
N MET A 716 8.59 -13.80 0.71
CA MET A 716 8.64 -15.13 1.31
C MET A 716 7.30 -15.84 1.15
N GLU A 717 6.23 -15.20 1.60
CA GLU A 717 4.89 -15.79 1.63
C GLU A 717 4.34 -16.08 0.23
N LEU A 718 4.56 -15.18 -0.72
CA LEU A 718 4.11 -15.35 -2.11
C LEU A 718 5.08 -16.19 -2.95
N GLY A 719 6.20 -16.65 -2.37
CA GLY A 719 7.20 -17.49 -3.04
C GLY A 719 7.90 -16.80 -4.21
N VAL A 720 8.09 -15.48 -4.14
CA VAL A 720 8.74 -14.66 -5.18
C VAL A 720 10.05 -14.06 -4.66
N ASN A 721 10.93 -13.61 -5.55
CA ASN A 721 12.18 -12.94 -5.13
C ASN A 721 12.01 -11.42 -4.98
N ASP A 722 10.99 -10.87 -5.62
CA ASP A 722 10.71 -9.44 -5.71
C ASP A 722 9.21 -9.28 -5.98
N THR A 723 8.52 -8.43 -5.22
CA THR A 723 7.10 -8.11 -5.42
C THR A 723 6.79 -7.52 -6.80
N ALA A 724 7.79 -7.02 -7.54
CA ALA A 724 7.64 -6.63 -8.94
C ALA A 724 7.34 -7.81 -9.90
N ASP A 725 7.58 -9.05 -9.48
CA ASP A 725 7.42 -10.27 -10.28
C ASP A 725 6.06 -10.98 -10.04
N LEU A 726 5.18 -10.43 -9.20
CA LEU A 726 3.87 -11.01 -8.89
C LEU A 726 2.98 -11.18 -10.13
N THR A 727 2.25 -12.30 -10.19
CA THR A 727 1.15 -12.46 -11.14
C THR A 727 -0.01 -11.52 -10.76
N PRO A 728 -0.94 -11.19 -11.69
CA PRO A 728 -2.11 -10.39 -11.36
C PRO A 728 -2.96 -10.98 -10.22
N GLU A 729 -3.07 -12.31 -10.16
CA GLU A 729 -3.79 -13.00 -9.08
C GLU A 729 -3.06 -12.88 -7.74
N GLN A 730 -1.73 -13.04 -7.69
CA GLN A 730 -0.96 -12.83 -6.47
C GLN A 730 -0.97 -11.37 -6.03
N MET A 731 -0.94 -10.45 -7.00
CA MET A 731 -1.05 -9.02 -6.73
C MET A 731 -2.39 -8.68 -6.09
N GLN A 732 -3.50 -9.27 -6.53
CA GLN A 732 -4.81 -9.01 -5.95
C GLN A 732 -4.91 -9.44 -4.48
N LYS A 733 -4.14 -10.45 -4.03
CA LYS A 733 -4.03 -10.79 -2.60
C LYS A 733 -3.48 -9.63 -1.76
N LEU A 734 -2.62 -8.78 -2.33
CA LEU A 734 -2.12 -7.58 -1.63
C LEU A 734 -3.20 -6.47 -1.49
N TYR A 735 -4.33 -6.63 -2.15
CA TYR A 735 -5.46 -5.69 -2.16
C TYR A 735 -6.73 -6.33 -1.56
N MET A 736 -6.54 -7.29 -0.66
CA MET A 736 -7.62 -8.03 0.00
C MET A 736 -7.43 -7.97 1.52
N THR A 737 -8.41 -7.38 2.20
CA THR A 737 -8.54 -7.31 3.65
C THR A 737 -9.75 -8.13 4.08
N ASP A 738 -10.33 -7.83 5.24
CA ASP A 738 -11.42 -8.59 5.83
C ASP A 738 -12.48 -7.64 6.36
N TYR A 739 -13.70 -8.16 6.46
CA TYR A 739 -14.80 -7.46 7.09
C TYR A 739 -15.68 -8.40 7.90
N PHE A 740 -16.41 -7.83 8.84
CA PHE A 740 -17.63 -8.43 9.35
C PHE A 740 -18.76 -7.41 9.49
N VAL A 741 -19.99 -7.90 9.42
CA VAL A 741 -21.21 -7.17 9.79
C VAL A 741 -21.94 -8.00 10.84
N TRP A 742 -22.10 -7.45 12.03
CA TRP A 742 -22.74 -8.09 13.18
C TRP A 742 -23.98 -7.30 13.61
N ALA A 743 -25.02 -8.01 14.04
CA ALA A 743 -26.21 -7.40 14.65
C ALA A 743 -26.48 -7.99 16.04
N ASN A 744 -26.92 -7.15 16.98
CA ASN A 744 -27.35 -7.61 18.32
C ASN A 744 -28.77 -8.21 18.34
N TYR A 745 -29.43 -8.26 17.19
CA TYR A 745 -30.74 -8.87 16.98
C TYR A 745 -30.66 -9.96 15.90
N PRO A 746 -31.60 -10.92 15.88
CA PRO A 746 -31.61 -11.97 14.85
C PRO A 746 -31.82 -11.39 13.45
N VAL A 747 -30.86 -11.66 12.56
CA VAL A 747 -30.94 -11.34 11.13
C VAL A 747 -30.62 -12.60 10.34
N SER A 748 -31.34 -12.84 9.25
CA SER A 748 -31.00 -13.92 8.32
C SER A 748 -29.75 -13.53 7.53
N MET A 749 -28.58 -13.91 8.02
CA MET A 749 -27.28 -13.60 7.40
C MET A 749 -26.93 -14.63 6.32
N PRO A 750 -26.71 -14.22 5.06
CA PRO A 750 -26.12 -15.09 4.03
C PRO A 750 -24.62 -15.33 4.28
N ASP A 751 -24.07 -16.30 3.56
CA ASP A 751 -22.63 -16.41 3.37
C ASP A 751 -22.21 -15.52 2.19
N ILE A 752 -21.46 -14.45 2.46
CA ILE A 752 -20.90 -13.54 1.45
C ILE A 752 -19.39 -13.68 1.52
N GLU A 753 -18.86 -14.60 0.72
CA GLU A 753 -17.44 -14.93 0.76
C GLU A 753 -16.55 -13.78 0.27
N ARG A 754 -17.02 -12.99 -0.71
CA ARG A 754 -16.22 -11.94 -1.37
C ARG A 754 -17.05 -10.72 -1.72
N VAL A 755 -16.48 -9.55 -1.46
CA VAL A 755 -17.09 -8.26 -1.81
C VAL A 755 -16.01 -7.22 -2.05
N SER A 756 -16.18 -6.34 -3.05
CA SER A 756 -15.39 -5.10 -3.12
C SER A 756 -16.01 -3.99 -2.28
N LEU A 757 -15.15 -3.14 -1.72
CA LEU A 757 -15.53 -2.16 -0.69
C LEU A 757 -16.66 -1.20 -1.08
N ASN A 758 -16.79 -0.89 -2.38
CA ASN A 758 -17.88 -0.06 -2.91
C ASN A 758 -19.29 -0.68 -2.75
N TYR A 759 -19.40 -1.97 -2.41
CA TYR A 759 -20.69 -2.62 -2.14
C TYR A 759 -20.98 -2.80 -0.65
N LEU A 760 -19.97 -2.71 0.22
CA LEU A 760 -20.08 -3.12 1.62
C LEU A 760 -21.13 -2.28 2.38
N SER A 761 -21.19 -0.98 2.15
CA SER A 761 -22.17 -0.13 2.83
C SER A 761 -23.62 -0.41 2.42
N THR A 762 -23.85 -0.88 1.19
CA THR A 762 -25.16 -1.38 0.73
C THR A 762 -25.57 -2.64 1.48
N ILE A 763 -24.62 -3.56 1.74
CA ILE A 763 -24.86 -4.75 2.57
C ILE A 763 -25.24 -4.33 4.00
N VAL A 764 -24.50 -3.38 4.59
CA VAL A 764 -24.79 -2.85 5.93
C VAL A 764 -26.21 -2.28 6.01
N MET A 765 -26.63 -1.51 5.00
CA MET A 765 -28.00 -0.97 4.96
C MET A 765 -29.07 -2.05 4.85
N GLN A 766 -28.83 -3.11 4.06
CA GLN A 766 -29.76 -4.24 3.98
C GLN A 766 -29.84 -5.02 5.31
N VAL A 767 -28.71 -5.24 5.99
CA VAL A 767 -28.67 -5.87 7.33
C VAL A 767 -29.41 -5.03 8.37
N ALA A 768 -29.24 -3.71 8.31
CA ALA A 768 -29.94 -2.76 9.16
C ALA A 768 -31.43 -2.58 8.80
N GLY A 769 -31.90 -3.17 7.69
CA GLY A 769 -33.29 -3.03 7.23
C GLY A 769 -33.64 -1.60 6.80
N ILE A 770 -32.65 -0.83 6.35
CA ILE A 770 -32.79 0.55 5.87
C ILE A 770 -33.15 0.54 4.38
N PRO A 771 -34.11 1.37 3.93
CA PRO A 771 -34.44 1.49 2.53
C PRO A 771 -33.21 1.95 1.72
N LEU A 772 -33.01 1.32 0.56
CA LEU A 772 -31.92 1.62 -0.35
C LEU A 772 -32.30 2.76 -1.32
N THR A 773 -31.33 3.58 -1.70
CA THR A 773 -31.49 4.54 -2.79
C THR A 773 -31.47 3.85 -4.16
N GLU A 774 -31.92 4.52 -5.22
CA GLU A 774 -31.87 3.98 -6.59
C GLU A 774 -30.42 3.64 -7.00
N TYR A 775 -29.45 4.45 -6.58
CA TYR A 775 -28.03 4.13 -6.80
C TYR A 775 -27.62 2.83 -6.10
N GLN A 776 -28.04 2.62 -4.85
CA GLN A 776 -27.71 1.39 -4.13
C GLN A 776 -28.41 0.16 -4.70
N LEU A 777 -29.65 0.30 -5.20
CA LEU A 777 -30.33 -0.75 -5.96
C LEU A 777 -29.56 -1.11 -7.23
N PHE A 778 -29.02 -0.12 -7.93
CA PHE A 778 -28.12 -0.36 -9.06
C PHE A 778 -26.84 -1.11 -8.64
N LEU A 779 -26.25 -0.74 -7.50
CA LEU A 779 -25.07 -1.43 -6.97
C LEU A 779 -25.33 -2.91 -6.67
N THR A 780 -26.52 -3.30 -6.20
CA THR A 780 -26.82 -4.74 -5.97
C THR A 780 -26.88 -5.53 -7.28
N ASN A 781 -27.37 -4.93 -8.36
CA ASN A 781 -27.32 -5.53 -9.69
C ASN A 781 -25.89 -5.65 -10.21
N MET A 782 -25.06 -4.61 -10.01
CA MET A 782 -23.65 -4.65 -10.40
C MET A 782 -22.88 -5.74 -9.63
N TYR A 783 -23.14 -5.90 -8.33
CA TYR A 783 -22.55 -6.96 -7.52
C TYR A 783 -22.87 -8.36 -8.08
N GLY A 784 -24.10 -8.59 -8.56
CA GLY A 784 -24.52 -9.87 -9.14
C GLY A 784 -23.75 -10.28 -10.40
N GLU A 785 -23.08 -9.34 -11.08
CA GLU A 785 -22.20 -9.62 -12.23
C GLU A 785 -20.71 -9.60 -11.81
N TYR A 786 -20.32 -8.60 -11.02
CA TYR A 786 -18.94 -8.33 -10.63
C TYR A 786 -18.83 -8.07 -9.12
N PRO A 787 -18.80 -9.13 -8.28
CA PRO A 787 -18.72 -8.98 -6.82
C PRO A 787 -17.40 -8.37 -6.35
N VAL A 788 -16.35 -8.48 -7.19
CA VAL A 788 -15.05 -7.85 -6.95
C VAL A 788 -14.77 -6.89 -8.10
N LEU A 789 -14.82 -5.60 -7.81
CA LEU A 789 -14.56 -4.50 -8.75
C LEU A 789 -13.52 -3.54 -8.15
N THR A 790 -12.24 -3.79 -8.39
CA THR A 790 -11.13 -3.00 -7.82
C THR A 790 -10.08 -2.61 -8.85
N THR A 791 -9.25 -1.62 -8.50
CA THR A 791 -8.08 -1.21 -9.31
C THR A 791 -6.97 -2.26 -9.37
N ALA A 792 -7.06 -3.34 -8.60
CA ALA A 792 -6.14 -4.48 -8.62
C ALA A 792 -6.65 -5.68 -9.43
N GLY A 793 -7.96 -5.72 -9.73
CA GLY A 793 -8.54 -6.68 -10.66
C GLY A 793 -10.03 -6.90 -10.44
N ILE A 794 -10.64 -7.62 -11.38
CA ILE A 794 -12.09 -7.89 -11.41
C ILE A 794 -12.33 -9.40 -11.36
N ARG A 795 -13.32 -9.83 -10.58
CA ARG A 795 -13.79 -11.23 -10.54
C ARG A 795 -15.28 -11.33 -10.80
N ASP A 796 -15.69 -12.46 -11.36
CA ASP A 796 -17.10 -12.84 -11.49
C ASP A 796 -17.62 -13.55 -10.21
N MET A 797 -18.93 -13.83 -10.18
CA MET A 797 -19.60 -14.60 -9.11
C MET A 797 -19.08 -16.04 -8.92
N ASN A 798 -18.38 -16.61 -9.91
CA ASN A 798 -17.77 -17.93 -9.77
C ASN A 798 -16.36 -17.85 -9.16
N GLY A 799 -15.88 -16.64 -8.83
CA GLY A 799 -14.54 -16.40 -8.32
C GLY A 799 -13.45 -16.39 -9.40
N ASN A 800 -13.79 -16.43 -10.69
CA ASN A 800 -12.79 -16.38 -11.76
C ASN A 800 -12.21 -14.98 -11.87
N TYR A 801 -10.88 -14.88 -11.92
CA TYR A 801 -10.20 -13.63 -12.25
C TYR A 801 -10.41 -13.30 -13.74
N LEU A 802 -11.13 -12.22 -14.02
CA LEU A 802 -11.46 -11.81 -15.39
C LEU A 802 -10.35 -10.99 -16.04
N GLY A 803 -9.58 -10.25 -15.24
CA GLY A 803 -8.57 -9.31 -15.72
C GLY A 803 -8.71 -7.95 -15.08
N GLY A 804 -8.16 -6.94 -15.75
CA GLY A 804 -8.27 -5.55 -15.37
C GLY A 804 -9.50 -4.81 -15.94
N THR A 805 -9.57 -3.50 -15.71
CA THR A 805 -10.60 -2.56 -16.22
C THR A 805 -10.85 -2.66 -17.71
N GLU A 806 -9.87 -3.14 -18.49
CA GLU A 806 -10.04 -3.37 -19.93
C GLU A 806 -11.19 -4.33 -20.25
N ILE A 807 -11.57 -5.23 -19.34
CA ILE A 807 -12.69 -6.16 -19.53
C ILE A 807 -14.05 -5.46 -19.47
N LEU A 808 -14.09 -4.26 -18.90
CA LEU A 808 -15.29 -3.43 -18.79
C LEU A 808 -15.49 -2.52 -20.02
N GLU A 809 -14.51 -2.46 -20.94
CA GLU A 809 -14.63 -1.64 -22.15
C GLU A 809 -15.82 -2.10 -23.01
N GLY A 810 -16.83 -1.24 -23.14
CA GLY A 810 -18.04 -1.52 -23.91
C GLY A 810 -19.07 -2.38 -23.20
N VAL A 811 -18.93 -2.59 -21.88
CA VAL A 811 -19.94 -3.24 -21.03
C VAL A 811 -21.01 -2.22 -20.62
N ASP A 812 -22.28 -2.48 -20.93
CA ASP A 812 -23.37 -1.51 -20.74
C ASP A 812 -23.59 -1.14 -19.27
N ILE A 813 -23.66 -2.13 -18.37
CA ILE A 813 -23.84 -1.88 -16.92
C ILE A 813 -22.68 -1.06 -16.33
N TRP A 814 -21.46 -1.25 -16.86
CA TRP A 814 -20.30 -0.42 -16.48
C TRP A 814 -20.41 1.01 -17.01
N ASN A 815 -20.87 1.19 -18.26
CA ASN A 815 -21.11 2.53 -18.80
C ASN A 815 -22.12 3.29 -17.93
N TYR A 816 -23.19 2.63 -17.47
CA TYR A 816 -24.15 3.21 -16.52
C TYR A 816 -23.49 3.57 -15.19
N TYR A 817 -22.68 2.67 -14.63
CA TYR A 817 -21.92 2.94 -13.41
C TYR A 817 -21.09 4.22 -13.55
N THR A 818 -20.29 4.34 -14.60
CA THR A 818 -19.41 5.50 -14.81
C THR A 818 -20.18 6.80 -15.02
N VAL A 819 -21.38 6.77 -15.61
CA VAL A 819 -22.25 7.94 -15.75
C VAL A 819 -22.79 8.39 -14.39
N LEU A 820 -23.29 7.45 -13.59
CA LEU A 820 -23.83 7.72 -12.26
C LEU A 820 -22.72 8.22 -11.31
N GLU A 821 -21.59 7.52 -11.27
CA GLU A 821 -20.41 7.93 -10.50
C GLU A 821 -19.93 9.32 -10.93
N TYR A 822 -19.83 9.58 -12.24
CA TYR A 822 -19.40 10.89 -12.73
C TYR A 822 -20.39 11.99 -12.30
N ASN A 823 -21.70 11.74 -12.38
CA ASN A 823 -22.70 12.71 -11.92
C ASN A 823 -22.63 12.95 -10.40
N ASN A 824 -22.41 11.90 -9.61
CA ASN A 824 -22.32 12.03 -8.15
C ASN A 824 -21.09 12.83 -7.71
N VAL A 825 -19.94 12.61 -8.37
CA VAL A 825 -18.66 13.20 -7.96
C VAL A 825 -18.38 14.54 -8.64
N PHE A 826 -18.78 14.71 -9.91
CA PHE A 826 -18.46 15.88 -10.74
C PHE A 826 -19.67 16.68 -11.21
N GLY A 827 -20.89 16.26 -10.88
CA GLY A 827 -22.12 16.93 -11.30
C GLY A 827 -22.31 18.31 -10.69
N ASP A 828 -21.83 18.53 -9.45
CA ASP A 828 -21.99 19.80 -8.72
C ASP A 828 -23.47 20.26 -8.73
N ASP A 829 -23.78 21.48 -9.20
CA ASP A 829 -25.14 22.00 -9.37
C ASP A 829 -26.03 21.14 -10.33
N GLU A 830 -25.42 20.32 -11.18
CA GLU A 830 -26.10 19.41 -12.13
C GLU A 830 -26.19 17.96 -11.59
N ARG A 831 -25.86 17.72 -10.32
CA ARG A 831 -26.04 16.41 -9.67
C ARG A 831 -27.52 16.05 -9.59
N TYR A 832 -27.87 14.84 -10.01
CA TYR A 832 -29.23 14.33 -10.01
C TYR A 832 -29.58 13.68 -8.67
N ALA A 833 -29.87 14.53 -7.68
CA ALA A 833 -30.15 14.10 -6.31
C ALA A 833 -31.15 12.94 -6.15
N PRO A 834 -32.26 12.82 -6.94
CA PRO A 834 -33.24 11.74 -6.74
C PRO A 834 -32.70 10.30 -6.83
N VAL A 835 -31.55 10.10 -7.48
CA VAL A 835 -30.93 8.76 -7.59
C VAL A 835 -30.08 8.43 -6.38
N PHE A 836 -29.42 9.44 -5.81
CA PHE A 836 -28.40 9.25 -4.78
C PHE A 836 -28.91 9.53 -3.38
N ASP A 837 -29.94 10.37 -3.25
CA ASP A 837 -30.37 10.91 -1.97
C ASP A 837 -31.82 10.52 -1.68
N TRP A 838 -32.05 10.16 -0.42
CA TRP A 838 -33.41 10.02 0.09
C TRP A 838 -34.03 11.41 0.36
N PRO A 839 -35.32 11.66 0.09
CA PRO A 839 -35.92 12.98 0.30
C PRO A 839 -35.85 13.43 1.77
N LEU A 840 -35.47 14.68 2.01
CA LEU A 840 -35.36 15.30 3.34
C LEU A 840 -36.69 15.27 4.10
N GLY A 841 -36.65 14.92 5.40
CA GLY A 841 -37.80 15.00 6.31
C GLY A 841 -38.81 13.84 6.17
N THR A 842 -38.42 12.76 5.51
CA THR A 842 -39.26 11.56 5.30
C THR A 842 -39.39 10.67 6.54
N ALA A 843 -38.69 10.99 7.63
CA ALA A 843 -38.82 10.28 8.90
C ALA A 843 -40.28 10.19 9.41
N GLU A 844 -41.11 11.22 9.16
CA GLU A 844 -42.54 11.22 9.52
C GLU A 844 -43.38 10.21 8.72
N LEU A 845 -42.93 9.83 7.51
CA LEU A 845 -43.59 8.84 6.65
C LEU A 845 -43.21 7.40 7.00
N LEU A 846 -42.13 7.21 7.78
CA LEU A 846 -41.66 5.92 8.26
C LEU A 846 -42.14 5.63 9.69
N ASP A 847 -42.98 6.50 10.26
CA ASP A 847 -43.62 6.29 11.57
C ASP A 847 -44.68 5.17 11.47
N PRO A 848 -44.54 4.07 12.23
CA PRO A 848 -45.51 2.97 12.19
C PRO A 848 -46.95 3.41 12.54
N GLU A 849 -47.15 4.50 13.29
CA GLU A 849 -48.49 5.03 13.56
C GLU A 849 -49.17 5.61 12.30
N THR A 850 -48.40 6.22 11.37
CA THR A 850 -48.95 6.81 10.14
C THR A 850 -49.20 5.78 9.04
N VAL A 851 -48.42 4.69 9.00
CA VAL A 851 -48.58 3.58 8.04
C VAL A 851 -49.83 2.72 8.34
N SER A 852 -50.32 2.70 9.59
CA SER A 852 -51.55 1.99 9.97
C SER A 852 -52.86 2.69 9.53
N GLY A 853 -52.79 3.91 9.01
CA GLY A 853 -53.95 4.81 8.84
C GLY A 853 -54.79 4.65 7.57
N ASN A 854 -54.38 3.83 6.58
CA ASN A 854 -55.08 3.70 5.29
C ASN A 854 -55.34 2.25 4.89
N SER A 855 -56.13 1.52 5.69
CA SER A 855 -56.79 0.30 5.21
C SER A 855 -58.15 0.07 5.89
N THR A 856 -59.13 0.91 5.56
CA THR A 856 -60.55 0.54 5.72
C THR A 856 -61.31 0.91 4.45
N GLU A 857 -61.12 0.13 3.39
CA GLU A 857 -62.21 -0.09 2.44
C GLU A 857 -62.95 -1.36 2.86
N GLU A 858 -64.24 -1.19 3.15
CA GLU A 858 -65.19 -2.24 3.52
C GLU A 858 -65.26 -3.31 2.42
N VAL A 859 -64.92 -4.55 2.76
CA VAL A 859 -65.24 -5.71 1.93
C VAL A 859 -66.63 -6.21 2.31
N ASP A 860 -67.61 -5.91 1.46
CA ASP A 860 -68.98 -6.41 1.55
C ASP A 860 -69.00 -7.95 1.42
N ALA A 861 -69.71 -8.60 2.34
CA ALA A 861 -69.85 -10.05 2.43
C ALA A 861 -70.79 -10.62 1.35
N LEU A 862 -70.40 -11.74 0.73
CA LEU A 862 -71.30 -12.63 -0.02
C LEU A 862 -71.47 -13.99 0.69
N PRO A 863 -72.68 -14.58 0.66
CA PRO A 863 -73.07 -15.67 1.56
C PRO A 863 -72.68 -17.07 1.04
N PRO A 864 -72.72 -18.12 1.89
CA PRO A 864 -72.25 -19.45 1.52
C PRO A 864 -73.37 -20.28 0.88
N GLU A 865 -73.10 -20.93 -0.26
CA GLU A 865 -73.91 -22.05 -0.73
C GLU A 865 -73.07 -23.23 -1.21
N THR A 866 -73.69 -24.38 -1.00
CA THR A 866 -73.21 -25.75 -0.92
C THR A 866 -73.15 -26.48 -2.26
N SER A 867 -72.20 -27.44 -2.34
CA SER A 867 -72.24 -28.72 -3.05
C SER A 867 -72.70 -28.75 -4.52
N THR A 868 -71.87 -29.29 -5.43
CA THR A 868 -72.19 -30.56 -6.12
C THR A 868 -71.03 -31.08 -6.99
N GLU A 869 -71.07 -32.40 -7.17
CA GLU A 869 -70.12 -33.35 -7.78
C GLU A 869 -69.55 -33.01 -9.17
N HIS A 870 -68.28 -33.36 -9.35
CA HIS A 870 -67.67 -33.61 -10.66
C HIS A 870 -68.27 -34.87 -11.31
N THR A 871 -68.83 -34.74 -12.51
CA THR A 871 -68.86 -35.84 -13.49
C THR A 871 -68.28 -35.35 -14.80
N ILE A 872 -67.33 -36.14 -15.31
CA ILE A 872 -66.55 -35.94 -16.54
C ILE A 872 -67.46 -36.13 -17.76
N GLN A 873 -67.38 -35.23 -18.74
CA GLN A 873 -67.47 -35.62 -20.15
C GLN A 873 -66.76 -34.60 -21.07
N THR A 874 -65.91 -35.19 -21.90
CA THR A 874 -65.15 -34.67 -23.04
C THR A 874 -66.04 -34.08 -24.13
N GLU A 875 -65.60 -33.01 -24.79
CA GLU A 875 -65.52 -32.95 -26.27
C GLU A 875 -64.70 -31.75 -26.76
N GLU A 876 -64.13 -31.96 -27.95
CA GLU A 876 -63.06 -31.23 -28.62
C GLU A 876 -63.49 -29.90 -29.26
N SER A 877 -62.47 -29.08 -29.55
CA SER A 877 -62.29 -28.24 -30.76
C SER A 877 -63.33 -27.16 -31.10
N GLU A 878 -62.90 -25.91 -31.16
CA GLU A 878 -62.47 -25.23 -32.41
C GLU A 878 -62.24 -23.73 -32.16
N VAL A 879 -61.06 -23.27 -32.61
CA VAL A 879 -60.79 -22.07 -33.42
C VAL A 879 -61.50 -20.74 -33.08
N GLY A 880 -60.66 -19.75 -32.76
CA GLY A 880 -60.95 -18.31 -32.82
C GLY A 880 -59.73 -17.51 -32.44
#